data_AF-A0A836LAK3-F1
#
_entry.id   AF-A0A836LAK3-F1
#
_cell.length_a   1.000
_cell.length_b   1.000
_cell.length_c   1.000
_cell.angle_alpha   90.00
_cell.angle_beta   90.00
_cell.angle_gamma   90.00
#
_symmetry.space_group_name_H-M   'P 1'
#
loop_
_entity.id
_entity.type
_entity.pdbx_description
1 polymer ?
#
loop_
_entity_poly.entity_id
_entity_poly.type
_entity_poly.pdbx_seq_one_letter_code
_entity_poly.pdbx_strand_id
1 'polypeptide(L)'
;MTEVTAAYRDKAKAMWPAPAADRESEAATESPPTQQTKVCFNVCRQEQYHPNKGYRHLSRKLRQGGTVDVNKEDITLDRLSANDIVVFPAPQTPFSEEDIAVIRQYVECGGSAMILLGDGHGGHYSYLNRVLEDWTGITINEDCVVRTVLHRYLHPKEVCVTNGITNRAINWAAGKKVFGTAGGMPRRSFARGSGSTSVTGATTVGIGSTLTTLNRTLGAGQATNTALLGNSAAAGSPAAMAGDEAEQEATSMVFVYPYGLTFNVQRPAIPLLSSGFMAYPLNRPIAAAWECPKVVEHLGRRKQGKLLLIGTAQLFDDAWIEKEENSTLASVLFDYLDHKLKLNQIDADEPDITDYHHLPDTASLSERLRVAVEQHEELPRDFTQLFELDSFKIDTDKIPDVVDTYSKLSVKVEPLTLIPPEFQTPLPPVKPAVFEAIHRDPADPGLDLFDLDEEFAPERVRLSQLTNKCKADDVEYYILQAAEVMGVTKKLRSPRNRDPRALLDYVFRQVVDYKKVNSGSVASLEARLRSDVSGATGADNAAAAAAAQRMMRVIRVRNDGIGDATPFDENPRWHLYLEADFAKGTIEGNLQLLRDSSRFGAQEARIEGDIKPPGEREYPMEWGVVLDAVNGEQIIYVFLGMIQGNQLRGVCEQGGGGGGNSRNFLYTMEEL
;
A
#
# COMPACT_ATOMS: atom_id res chain seq x y z
N MET A 1 58.91 -50.76 -31.56
CA MET A 1 58.85 -49.61 -30.65
C MET A 1 57.59 -48.86 -31.01
N THR A 2 56.52 -48.82 -30.24
CA THR A 2 56.25 -49.14 -28.84
C THR A 2 54.72 -49.36 -28.81
N GLU A 3 54.29 -50.57 -28.48
CA GLU A 3 53.63 -50.90 -27.20
C GLU A 3 52.14 -50.50 -27.18
N VAL A 4 51.18 -51.37 -27.48
CA VAL A 4 50.77 -52.67 -26.88
C VAL A 4 49.53 -52.50 -25.98
N THR A 5 48.39 -52.92 -26.57
CA THR A 5 47.21 -53.59 -25.99
C THR A 5 46.45 -52.86 -24.87
N ALA A 6 45.18 -52.46 -25.01
CA ALA A 6 44.01 -53.23 -25.45
C ALA A 6 43.89 -54.61 -24.78
N ALA A 7 43.81 -54.63 -23.45
CA ALA A 7 43.27 -55.76 -22.69
C ALA A 7 42.78 -55.23 -21.34
N TYR A 8 41.46 -55.14 -21.14
CA TYR A 8 40.72 -55.32 -19.88
C TYR A 8 39.27 -54.83 -20.10
N ARG A 9 38.52 -55.52 -20.97
CA ARG A 9 37.07 -55.35 -21.07
C ARG A 9 36.25 -56.61 -20.82
N ASP A 10 36.90 -57.72 -20.47
CA ASP A 10 36.23 -58.97 -20.13
C ASP A 10 36.72 -59.48 -18.77
N LYS A 11 36.18 -58.91 -17.68
CA LYS A 11 36.15 -59.48 -16.31
C LYS A 11 35.43 -58.55 -15.33
N ALA A 12 34.11 -58.43 -15.44
CA ALA A 12 33.24 -57.93 -14.35
C ALA A 12 31.77 -58.38 -14.51
N LYS A 13 31.54 -59.55 -15.13
CA LYS A 13 30.20 -60.10 -15.33
C LYS A 13 30.19 -61.61 -15.07
N ALA A 14 30.74 -62.02 -13.94
CA ALA A 14 30.63 -63.37 -13.37
C ALA A 14 31.25 -63.42 -11.98
N MET A 15 30.53 -62.99 -10.94
CA MET A 15 30.69 -63.54 -9.58
C MET A 15 29.50 -63.16 -8.70
N TRP A 16 28.81 -64.21 -8.28
CA TRP A 16 27.77 -64.35 -7.26
C TRP A 16 26.28 -64.33 -7.64
N PRO A 17 25.50 -65.34 -7.20
CA PRO A 17 24.36 -65.87 -7.95
C PRO A 17 22.99 -65.75 -7.21
N ALA A 18 21.89 -65.87 -7.96
CA ALA A 18 20.59 -66.35 -7.45
C ALA A 18 20.64 -67.90 -7.31
N PRO A 19 19.78 -68.64 -6.57
CA PRO A 19 18.39 -68.35 -6.16
C PRO A 19 18.07 -68.77 -4.69
N ALA A 20 16.89 -68.53 -4.10
CA ALA A 20 15.75 -69.46 -4.09
C ALA A 20 14.51 -68.79 -3.44
N ALA A 21 13.33 -69.20 -3.92
CA ALA A 21 12.04 -68.79 -3.44
C ALA A 21 11.71 -69.44 -2.08
N ASP A 22 11.19 -68.64 -1.14
CA ASP A 22 10.23 -69.09 -0.15
C ASP A 22 8.99 -68.21 -0.22
N ARG A 23 7.87 -68.93 -0.21
CA ARG A 23 6.49 -68.45 -0.27
C ARG A 23 6.13 -67.85 1.08
N GLU A 24 5.42 -66.73 1.09
CA GLU A 24 4.14 -66.55 1.81
C GLU A 24 3.61 -65.11 1.67
N SER A 25 2.40 -65.01 1.12
CA SER A 25 1.41 -63.90 1.09
C SER A 25 1.87 -62.57 0.46
N GLU A 26 1.34 -62.04 -0.65
CA GLU A 26 -0.04 -62.04 -1.17
C GLU A 26 -1.11 -62.09 -0.06
N ALA A 27 -1.23 -60.98 0.66
CA ALA A 27 -2.44 -60.59 1.36
C ALA A 27 -2.56 -59.05 1.34
N ALA A 28 -3.65 -58.59 0.72
CA ALA A 28 -4.32 -57.29 0.89
C ALA A 28 -3.52 -56.01 0.51
N THR A 29 -3.87 -55.20 -0.49
CA THR A 29 -5.19 -54.58 -0.75
C THR A 29 -6.07 -54.45 0.49
N GLU A 30 -5.52 -53.87 1.56
CA GLU A 30 -6.31 -53.43 2.71
C GLU A 30 -6.20 -51.91 2.78
N SER A 31 -7.32 -51.24 2.50
CA SER A 31 -7.59 -49.91 3.04
C SER A 31 -7.20 -49.89 4.52
N PRO A 32 -6.45 -48.88 5.01
CA PRO A 32 -6.11 -48.82 6.42
C PRO A 32 -7.40 -48.89 7.23
N PRO A 33 -7.43 -49.62 8.36
CA PRO A 33 -8.64 -49.81 9.14
C PRO A 33 -9.23 -48.42 9.45
N THR A 34 -10.53 -48.26 9.21
CA THR A 34 -11.32 -47.08 9.59
C THR A 34 -11.36 -46.97 11.10
N GLN A 35 -10.22 -46.60 11.70
CA GLN A 35 -10.10 -46.30 13.11
C GLN A 35 -10.61 -44.86 13.27
N GLN A 36 -11.73 -44.74 13.98
CA GLN A 36 -12.39 -43.47 14.23
C GLN A 36 -11.42 -42.47 14.89
N THR A 37 -11.31 -41.27 14.31
CA THR A 37 -10.47 -40.19 14.83
C THR A 37 -10.95 -39.80 16.22
N LYS A 38 -10.07 -39.80 17.22
CA LYS A 38 -10.41 -39.38 18.58
C LYS A 38 -10.01 -37.92 18.82
N VAL A 39 -11.01 -37.07 19.06
CA VAL A 39 -10.81 -35.64 19.32
C VAL A 39 -11.16 -35.32 20.77
N CYS A 40 -10.25 -34.67 21.49
CA CYS A 40 -10.45 -34.24 22.87
C CYS A 40 -10.47 -32.71 22.96
N PHE A 41 -11.49 -32.16 23.61
CA PHE A 41 -11.56 -30.73 23.94
C PHE A 41 -11.16 -30.50 25.39
N ASN A 42 -10.17 -29.63 25.62
CA ASN A 42 -9.71 -29.27 26.94
C ASN A 42 -10.63 -28.21 27.59
N VAL A 43 -10.91 -28.36 28.89
CA VAL A 43 -11.75 -27.46 29.69
C VAL A 43 -11.11 -27.12 31.05
N CYS A 44 -9.90 -27.63 31.34
CA CYS A 44 -9.28 -27.47 32.65
C CYS A 44 -8.70 -26.07 32.91
N ARG A 45 -8.51 -25.25 31.86
CA ARG A 45 -7.99 -23.87 31.94
C ARG A 45 -9.11 -22.84 31.69
N GLN A 46 -10.34 -23.20 32.09
CA GLN A 46 -11.56 -22.40 31.99
C GLN A 46 -11.90 -21.96 30.56
N GLU A 47 -11.63 -22.82 29.58
CA GLU A 47 -11.92 -22.58 28.17
C GLU A 47 -13.38 -22.17 27.93
N GLN A 48 -13.58 -21.08 27.18
CA GLN A 48 -14.91 -20.52 26.94
C GLN A 48 -15.77 -21.42 26.04
N TYR A 49 -15.14 -22.14 25.12
CA TYR A 49 -15.80 -22.98 24.11
C TYR A 49 -15.50 -24.45 24.36
N HIS A 50 -16.52 -25.29 24.34
CA HIS A 50 -16.39 -26.74 24.45
C HIS A 50 -17.64 -27.40 23.83
N PRO A 51 -17.69 -28.73 23.64
CA PRO A 51 -18.81 -29.39 22.96
C PRO A 51 -20.22 -29.10 23.55
N ASN A 52 -20.29 -28.70 24.82
CA ASN A 52 -21.56 -28.36 25.48
C ASN A 52 -21.89 -26.86 25.43
N LYS A 53 -20.94 -25.99 25.07
CA LYS A 53 -21.07 -24.52 25.04
C LYS A 53 -20.25 -23.95 23.89
N GLY A 54 -20.93 -23.40 22.89
CA GLY A 54 -20.30 -22.73 21.73
C GLY A 54 -19.84 -23.66 20.61
N TYR A 55 -19.43 -24.91 20.87
CA TYR A 55 -19.03 -25.88 19.82
C TYR A 55 -20.02 -27.03 19.65
N ARG A 56 -21.32 -26.78 19.80
CA ARG A 56 -22.34 -27.82 19.66
C ARG A 56 -22.46 -28.30 18.21
N HIS A 57 -22.49 -27.38 17.24
CA HIS A 57 -22.58 -27.70 15.82
C HIS A 57 -21.31 -28.39 15.33
N LEU A 58 -20.14 -27.88 15.74
CA LEU A 58 -18.84 -28.50 15.43
C LEU A 58 -18.75 -29.92 15.99
N SER A 59 -19.04 -30.12 17.28
CA SER A 59 -18.93 -31.43 17.92
C SER A 59 -19.89 -32.46 17.31
N ARG A 60 -21.10 -32.06 16.93
CA ARG A 60 -22.04 -32.91 16.20
C ARG A 60 -21.48 -33.36 14.85
N LYS A 61 -20.79 -32.48 14.12
CA LYS A 61 -20.13 -32.81 12.85
C LYS A 61 -18.95 -33.77 13.06
N LEU A 62 -18.10 -33.50 14.05
CA LEU A 62 -16.96 -34.36 14.39
C LEU A 62 -17.39 -35.77 14.82
N ARG A 63 -18.51 -35.90 15.54
CA ARG A 63 -19.08 -37.20 15.94
C ARG A 63 -19.57 -38.06 14.76
N GLN A 64 -19.72 -37.49 13.56
CA GLN A 64 -20.05 -38.27 12.36
C GLN A 64 -18.83 -39.04 11.83
N GLY A 65 -17.62 -38.51 12.03
CA GLY A 65 -16.37 -39.09 11.53
C GLY A 65 -15.47 -39.71 12.62
N GLY A 66 -15.79 -39.50 13.90
CA GLY A 66 -14.93 -39.91 15.01
C GLY A 66 -15.60 -39.82 16.39
N THR A 67 -14.80 -39.95 17.45
CA THR A 67 -15.26 -39.77 18.83
C THR A 67 -14.84 -38.41 19.37
N VAL A 68 -15.70 -37.78 20.17
CA VAL A 68 -15.43 -36.47 20.79
C VAL A 68 -15.53 -36.59 22.30
N ASP A 69 -14.39 -36.39 22.96
CA ASP A 69 -14.20 -36.44 24.40
C ASP A 69 -13.89 -35.03 24.96
N VAL A 70 -14.03 -34.88 26.27
CA VAL A 70 -13.80 -33.61 26.98
C VAL A 70 -12.89 -33.87 28.17
N ASN A 71 -11.74 -33.21 28.20
CA ASN A 71 -10.84 -33.26 29.35
C ASN A 71 -11.17 -32.13 30.34
N LYS A 72 -11.44 -32.50 31.59
CA LYS A 72 -11.68 -31.57 32.71
C LYS A 72 -10.57 -31.60 33.76
N GLU A 73 -9.64 -32.54 33.63
CA GLU A 73 -8.54 -32.75 34.56
C GLU A 73 -7.26 -32.06 34.05
N ASP A 74 -6.21 -32.07 34.87
CA ASP A 74 -4.93 -31.44 34.51
C ASP A 74 -4.30 -32.05 33.25
N ILE A 75 -3.52 -31.21 32.56
CA ILE A 75 -2.89 -31.54 31.28
C ILE A 75 -1.74 -32.50 31.55
N THR A 76 -1.97 -33.78 31.28
CA THR A 76 -0.99 -34.87 31.50
C THR A 76 -0.80 -35.69 30.23
N LEU A 77 0.41 -36.20 30.02
CA LEU A 77 0.77 -36.92 28.79
C LEU A 77 -0.12 -38.15 28.55
N ASP A 78 -0.45 -38.90 29.60
CA ASP A 78 -1.28 -40.11 29.52
C ASP A 78 -2.69 -39.81 29.00
N ARG A 79 -3.25 -38.66 29.39
CA ARG A 79 -4.58 -38.22 28.93
C ARG A 79 -4.54 -37.72 27.48
N LEU A 80 -3.50 -36.97 27.12
CA LEU A 80 -3.36 -36.45 25.76
C LEU A 80 -3.06 -37.57 24.76
N SER A 81 -2.16 -38.49 25.10
CA SER A 81 -1.73 -39.59 24.23
C SER A 81 -2.84 -40.59 23.88
N ALA A 82 -3.92 -40.64 24.66
CA ALA A 82 -5.11 -41.44 24.33
C ALA A 82 -5.90 -40.92 23.11
N ASN A 83 -5.61 -39.69 22.64
CA ASN A 83 -6.35 -38.98 21.60
C ASN A 83 -5.47 -38.67 20.37
N ASP A 84 -6.09 -38.62 19.19
CA ASP A 84 -5.41 -38.23 17.95
C ASP A 84 -5.24 -36.71 17.85
N ILE A 85 -6.29 -35.97 18.25
CA ILE A 85 -6.34 -34.52 18.18
C ILE A 85 -6.77 -33.96 19.53
N VAL A 86 -6.02 -33.00 20.07
CA VAL A 86 -6.38 -32.25 21.28
C VAL A 86 -6.60 -30.79 20.92
N VAL A 87 -7.71 -30.22 21.37
CA VAL A 87 -8.10 -28.83 21.09
C VAL A 87 -8.11 -28.03 22.39
N PHE A 88 -7.43 -26.88 22.38
CA PHE A 88 -7.38 -25.90 23.46
C PHE A 88 -8.06 -24.60 23.01
N PRO A 89 -9.38 -24.48 23.21
CA PRO A 89 -10.16 -23.36 22.69
C PRO A 89 -10.23 -22.15 23.64
N ALA A 90 -9.44 -21.11 23.35
CA ALA A 90 -9.38 -19.85 24.10
C ALA A 90 -9.22 -20.06 25.63
N PRO A 91 -8.06 -20.59 26.08
CA PRO A 91 -7.75 -20.74 27.50
C PRO A 91 -7.85 -19.38 28.20
N GLN A 92 -8.50 -19.34 29.36
CA GLN A 92 -8.70 -18.11 30.15
C GLN A 92 -7.67 -17.97 31.27
N THR A 93 -7.20 -19.10 31.78
CA THR A 93 -6.05 -19.13 32.70
C THR A 93 -4.77 -19.40 31.90
N PRO A 94 -3.66 -18.70 32.20
CA PRO A 94 -2.41 -18.91 31.49
C PRO A 94 -1.91 -20.35 31.67
N PHE A 95 -1.32 -20.91 30.62
CA PHE A 95 -0.66 -22.21 30.70
C PHE A 95 0.59 -22.11 31.56
N SER A 96 0.81 -23.11 32.42
CA SER A 96 2.09 -23.24 33.12
C SER A 96 3.20 -23.70 32.16
N GLU A 97 4.46 -23.52 32.55
CA GLU A 97 5.59 -24.07 31.77
C GLU A 97 5.49 -25.60 31.63
N GLU A 98 4.96 -26.28 32.66
CA GLU A 98 4.71 -27.73 32.66
C GLU A 98 3.62 -28.11 31.65
N ASP A 99 2.54 -27.35 31.56
CA ASP A 99 1.46 -27.58 30.59
C ASP A 99 2.00 -27.56 29.16
N ILE A 100 2.79 -26.53 28.83
CA ILE A 100 3.36 -26.36 27.48
C ILE A 100 4.40 -27.46 27.19
N ALA A 101 5.19 -27.86 28.19
CA ALA A 101 6.13 -28.97 28.04
C ALA A 101 5.41 -30.30 27.74
N VAL A 102 4.29 -30.57 28.40
CA VAL A 102 3.46 -31.75 28.14
C VAL A 102 2.82 -31.69 26.75
N ILE A 103 2.29 -30.54 26.34
CA ILE A 103 1.74 -30.34 24.99
C ILE A 103 2.81 -30.58 23.93
N ARG A 104 4.01 -30.02 24.13
CA ARG A 104 5.16 -30.23 23.26
C ARG A 104 5.51 -31.71 23.15
N GLN A 105 5.63 -32.40 24.29
CA GLN A 105 5.93 -33.83 24.32
C GLN A 105 4.86 -34.65 23.59
N TYR A 106 3.58 -34.33 23.81
CA TYR A 106 2.47 -34.99 23.10
C TYR A 106 2.56 -34.82 21.58
N VAL A 107 2.84 -33.60 21.11
CA VAL A 107 3.02 -33.35 19.66
C VAL A 107 4.25 -34.07 19.14
N GLU A 108 5.38 -34.02 19.84
CA GLU A 108 6.60 -34.74 19.43
C GLU A 108 6.41 -36.27 19.40
N CYS A 109 5.51 -36.82 20.23
CA CYS A 109 5.10 -38.22 20.20
C CYS A 109 4.16 -38.59 19.02
N GLY A 110 3.80 -37.65 18.15
CA GLY A 110 2.97 -37.89 16.96
C GLY A 110 1.50 -37.50 17.12
N GLY A 111 1.12 -36.96 18.27
CA GLY A 111 -0.19 -36.36 18.50
C GLY A 111 -0.37 -35.03 17.75
N SER A 112 -1.62 -34.62 17.53
CA SER A 112 -1.94 -33.33 16.90
C SER A 112 -2.64 -32.39 17.87
N ALA A 113 -2.12 -31.19 18.05
CA ALA A 113 -2.68 -30.19 18.95
C ALA A 113 -3.18 -28.98 18.16
N MET A 114 -4.34 -28.45 18.55
CA MET A 114 -4.89 -27.20 18.01
C MET A 114 -5.11 -26.22 19.16
N ILE A 115 -4.46 -25.08 19.11
CA ILE A 115 -4.61 -23.99 20.08
C ILE A 115 -5.34 -22.85 19.38
N LEU A 116 -6.51 -22.48 19.90
CA LEU A 116 -7.29 -21.36 19.41
C LEU A 116 -7.20 -20.23 20.41
N LEU A 117 -6.97 -19.02 19.93
CA LEU A 117 -6.81 -17.83 20.76
C LEU A 117 -8.04 -16.92 20.64
N GLY A 118 -7.90 -15.66 21.02
CA GLY A 118 -8.94 -14.65 20.87
C GLY A 118 -8.32 -13.30 20.57
N ASP A 119 -8.96 -12.24 21.05
CA ASP A 119 -8.44 -10.88 20.93
C ASP A 119 -7.06 -10.78 21.61
N GLY A 120 -6.03 -10.36 20.86
CA GLY A 120 -4.66 -10.27 21.34
C GLY A 120 -4.36 -8.99 22.12
N HIS A 121 -5.31 -8.04 22.15
CA HIS A 121 -5.09 -6.74 22.75
C HIS A 121 -4.75 -6.81 24.24
N GLY A 122 -3.84 -5.94 24.69
CA GLY A 122 -3.38 -5.91 26.08
C GLY A 122 -2.42 -7.03 26.46
N GLY A 123 -1.83 -7.72 25.47
CA GLY A 123 -0.76 -8.70 25.70
C GLY A 123 -1.20 -9.97 26.42
N HIS A 124 -2.49 -10.33 26.33
CA HIS A 124 -3.06 -11.47 27.08
C HIS A 124 -2.34 -12.80 26.82
N TYR A 125 -1.81 -12.99 25.60
CA TYR A 125 -1.10 -14.20 25.18
C TYR A 125 0.42 -14.03 25.07
N SER A 126 0.97 -12.87 25.43
CA SER A 126 2.40 -12.55 25.31
C SER A 126 3.31 -13.54 26.04
N TYR A 127 2.84 -14.13 27.14
CA TYR A 127 3.57 -15.11 27.93
C TYR A 127 3.92 -16.40 27.15
N LEU A 128 3.19 -16.71 26.07
CA LEU A 128 3.45 -17.87 25.23
C LEU A 128 4.56 -17.63 24.19
N ASN A 129 4.82 -16.37 23.83
CA ASN A 129 5.69 -16.03 22.71
C ASN A 129 7.08 -16.63 22.85
N ARG A 130 7.69 -16.52 24.03
CA ARG A 130 9.03 -17.07 24.28
C ARG A 130 9.11 -18.57 23.96
N VAL A 131 8.15 -19.35 24.45
CA VAL A 131 8.17 -20.81 24.30
C VAL A 131 7.76 -21.24 22.88
N LEU A 132 6.77 -20.56 22.29
CA LEU A 132 6.29 -20.87 20.94
C LEU A 132 7.29 -20.46 19.86
N GLU A 133 8.01 -19.36 20.04
CA GLU A 133 9.07 -18.92 19.14
C GLU A 133 10.23 -19.92 19.16
N ASP A 134 10.72 -20.30 20.33
CA ASP A 134 11.80 -21.29 20.49
C ASP A 134 11.42 -22.68 19.95
N TRP A 135 10.15 -23.06 20.08
CA TRP A 135 9.67 -24.38 19.63
C TRP A 135 9.32 -24.41 18.14
N THR A 136 8.60 -23.41 17.65
CA THR A 136 7.93 -23.45 16.35
C THR A 136 8.30 -22.31 15.41
N GLY A 137 8.86 -21.21 15.91
CA GLY A 137 9.08 -19.98 15.14
C GLY A 137 7.80 -19.14 14.96
N ILE A 138 6.78 -19.33 15.81
CA ILE A 138 5.52 -18.59 15.76
C ILE A 138 5.47 -17.61 16.94
N THR A 139 5.23 -16.34 16.64
CA THR A 139 5.01 -15.28 17.63
C THR A 139 3.59 -14.74 17.50
N ILE A 140 2.90 -14.59 18.63
CA ILE A 140 1.54 -14.06 18.73
C ILE A 140 1.60 -12.53 18.80
N ASN A 141 0.87 -11.85 17.92
CA ASN A 141 0.79 -10.39 17.93
C ASN A 141 -0.28 -9.90 18.92
N GLU A 142 -0.06 -8.69 19.45
CA GLU A 142 -0.97 -8.02 20.39
C GLU A 142 -2.00 -7.15 19.65
N ASP A 143 -2.56 -7.69 18.57
CA ASP A 143 -3.45 -6.99 17.67
C ASP A 143 -4.82 -7.66 17.57
N CYS A 144 -5.70 -7.02 16.81
CA CYS A 144 -6.98 -7.59 16.42
C CYS A 144 -7.27 -7.20 14.97
N VAL A 145 -7.62 -8.20 14.17
CA VAL A 145 -7.97 -8.03 12.77
C VAL A 145 -9.29 -7.29 12.68
N VAL A 146 -9.27 -6.17 11.96
CA VAL A 146 -10.45 -5.35 11.66
C VAL A 146 -10.64 -5.26 10.17
N ARG A 147 -11.88 -5.13 9.70
CA ARG A 147 -12.13 -4.89 8.28
C ARG A 147 -11.74 -3.46 7.91
N THR A 148 -11.26 -3.28 6.68
CA THR A 148 -11.03 -1.94 6.11
C THR A 148 -12.25 -1.43 5.34
N VAL A 149 -13.10 -2.34 4.89
CA VAL A 149 -14.32 -2.04 4.12
C VAL A 149 -15.52 -2.65 4.83
N LEU A 150 -16.63 -1.91 4.88
CA LEU A 150 -17.90 -2.45 5.37
C LEU A 150 -18.39 -3.54 4.40
N HIS A 151 -18.43 -4.79 4.85
CA HIS A 151 -18.89 -5.92 4.06
C HIS A 151 -19.60 -6.95 4.94
N ARG A 152 -20.89 -7.23 4.65
CA ARG A 152 -21.82 -8.21 5.26
C ARG A 152 -22.12 -8.08 6.76
N TYR A 153 -21.10 -7.93 7.60
CA TYR A 153 -21.22 -7.89 9.06
C TYR A 153 -21.24 -6.44 9.56
N LEU A 154 -21.67 -6.20 10.81
CA LEU A 154 -21.78 -4.84 11.35
C LEU A 154 -20.58 -4.48 12.23
N HIS A 155 -20.05 -5.42 13.01
CA HIS A 155 -18.94 -5.13 13.89
C HIS A 155 -17.60 -5.09 13.12
N PRO A 156 -16.72 -4.11 13.35
CA PRO A 156 -15.44 -4.02 12.61
C PRO A 156 -14.52 -5.23 12.77
N LYS A 157 -14.55 -5.89 13.94
CA LYS A 157 -13.79 -7.12 14.24
C LYS A 157 -14.41 -8.40 13.66
N GLU A 158 -15.57 -8.33 13.01
CA GLU A 158 -16.18 -9.46 12.31
C GLU A 158 -15.78 -9.41 10.84
N VAL A 159 -14.61 -9.97 10.54
CA VAL A 159 -13.95 -9.78 9.24
C VAL A 159 -14.31 -10.92 8.30
N CYS A 160 -14.89 -10.61 7.14
CA CYS A 160 -15.11 -11.57 6.07
C CYS A 160 -13.87 -11.62 5.17
N VAL A 161 -13.21 -12.76 5.14
CA VAL A 161 -11.95 -12.99 4.41
C VAL A 161 -12.25 -13.79 3.14
N THR A 162 -11.94 -13.22 1.98
CA THR A 162 -12.22 -13.82 0.65
C THR A 162 -10.99 -14.46 0.00
N ASN A 163 -9.81 -13.84 0.15
CA ASN A 163 -8.53 -14.33 -0.38
C ASN A 163 -7.53 -14.56 0.76
N GLY A 164 -7.94 -15.34 1.75
CA GLY A 164 -7.15 -15.61 2.96
C GLY A 164 -6.47 -16.97 2.98
N ILE A 165 -6.45 -17.75 1.91
CA ILE A 165 -5.78 -19.05 1.90
C ILE A 165 -4.38 -18.89 1.32
N THR A 166 -3.36 -19.14 2.13
CA THR A 166 -1.96 -19.08 1.69
C THR A 166 -1.53 -20.36 0.98
N ASN A 167 -2.06 -21.53 1.38
CA ASN A 167 -1.70 -22.82 0.78
C ASN A 167 -2.82 -23.40 -0.09
N ARG A 168 -2.56 -23.63 -1.38
CA ARG A 168 -3.58 -24.08 -2.34
C ARG A 168 -4.18 -25.46 -2.01
N ALA A 169 -3.49 -26.29 -1.23
CA ALA A 169 -3.99 -27.60 -0.81
C ALA A 169 -5.31 -27.49 -0.02
N ILE A 170 -5.48 -26.40 0.75
CA ILE A 170 -6.70 -26.13 1.52
C ILE A 170 -7.87 -25.86 0.58
N ASN A 171 -7.66 -25.03 -0.46
CA ASN A 171 -8.66 -24.77 -1.49
C ASN A 171 -9.05 -26.05 -2.25
N TRP A 172 -8.08 -26.88 -2.63
CA TRP A 172 -8.35 -28.14 -3.32
C TRP A 172 -9.15 -29.12 -2.46
N ALA A 173 -8.83 -29.25 -1.18
CA ALA A 173 -9.58 -30.11 -0.27
C ALA A 173 -11.01 -29.61 -0.02
N ALA A 174 -11.23 -28.30 -0.12
CA ALA A 174 -12.56 -27.69 -0.09
C ALA A 174 -13.34 -27.82 -1.41
N GLY A 175 -12.75 -28.41 -2.45
CA GLY A 175 -13.37 -28.54 -3.77
C GLY A 175 -13.26 -27.30 -4.67
N LYS A 176 -12.45 -26.31 -4.28
CA LYS A 176 -12.20 -25.08 -5.06
C LYS A 176 -11.00 -25.24 -5.98
N LYS A 177 -11.14 -24.81 -7.24
CA LYS A 177 -10.05 -24.81 -8.22
C LYS A 177 -9.50 -23.39 -8.34
N VAL A 178 -8.38 -23.13 -7.67
CA VAL A 178 -7.61 -21.90 -7.88
C VAL A 178 -6.64 -22.13 -9.03
N PHE A 179 -6.73 -21.33 -10.09
CA PHE A 179 -5.77 -21.34 -11.20
C PHE A 179 -4.66 -20.32 -10.91
N GLY A 180 -3.41 -20.79 -10.79
CA GLY A 180 -2.24 -19.92 -10.60
C GLY A 180 -0.93 -20.70 -10.45
N THR A 181 0.05 -20.35 -11.29
CA THR A 181 1.37 -20.97 -11.55
C THR A 181 1.37 -22.44 -12.02
N ALA A 182 1.83 -22.66 -13.26
CA ALA A 182 1.98 -23.95 -13.90
C ALA A 182 3.02 -24.83 -13.17
N GLY A 183 2.59 -25.50 -12.11
CA GLY A 183 3.26 -26.63 -11.47
C GLY A 183 2.55 -27.92 -11.90
N GLY A 184 3.29 -28.82 -12.54
CA GLY A 184 2.78 -29.91 -13.38
C GLY A 184 1.73 -30.84 -12.76
N MET A 185 0.68 -31.11 -13.54
CA MET A 185 -0.15 -32.30 -13.39
C MET A 185 0.67 -33.57 -13.68
N PRO A 186 0.54 -34.66 -12.89
CA PRO A 186 1.02 -35.97 -13.31
C PRO A 186 0.03 -36.55 -14.34
N ARG A 187 0.34 -36.43 -15.64
CA ARG A 187 -0.42 -37.14 -16.68
C ARG A 187 -0.08 -38.62 -16.64
N ARG A 188 -1.12 -39.44 -16.52
CA ARG A 188 -1.10 -40.88 -16.78
C ARG A 188 -0.48 -41.17 -18.16
N SER A 189 0.32 -42.23 -18.16
CA SER A 189 1.04 -42.87 -19.27
C SER A 189 0.28 -42.97 -20.59
N PHE A 190 0.87 -42.45 -21.67
CA PHE A 190 0.85 -43.04 -23.02
C PHE A 190 2.16 -42.68 -23.76
N ALA A 191 2.58 -43.58 -24.66
CA ALA A 191 3.97 -43.81 -25.04
C ALA A 191 4.52 -42.98 -26.22
N ARG A 192 5.85 -42.75 -26.15
CA ARG A 192 6.88 -42.87 -27.20
C ARG A 192 6.96 -41.85 -28.36
N GLY A 193 8.13 -41.20 -28.43
CA GLY A 193 8.71 -40.51 -29.60
C GLY A 193 9.66 -39.37 -29.19
N SER A 194 10.89 -39.68 -28.74
CA SER A 194 12.17 -39.53 -29.46
C SER A 194 12.56 -38.10 -29.85
N GLY A 195 13.66 -37.61 -29.27
CA GLY A 195 14.35 -36.37 -29.67
C GLY A 195 15.18 -35.75 -28.56
N SER A 196 16.46 -36.14 -28.46
CA SER A 196 17.47 -35.54 -27.57
C SER A 196 17.76 -34.07 -27.97
N THR A 197 18.26 -33.18 -27.11
CA THR A 197 19.68 -33.11 -26.71
C THR A 197 19.88 -32.12 -25.54
N SER A 198 20.80 -32.53 -24.66
CA SER A 198 21.50 -31.86 -23.55
C SER A 198 22.21 -30.55 -23.94
N VAL A 199 22.75 -29.64 -23.12
CA VAL A 199 23.03 -29.38 -21.69
C VAL A 199 23.89 -28.10 -21.73
N THR A 200 23.82 -27.20 -20.73
CA THR A 200 24.96 -26.71 -19.91
C THR A 200 24.53 -25.53 -19.04
N GLY A 201 24.66 -25.70 -17.73
CA GLY A 201 24.53 -24.63 -16.75
C GLY A 201 25.82 -23.82 -16.60
N ALA A 202 25.68 -22.61 -16.08
CA ALA A 202 26.75 -21.87 -15.43
C ALA A 202 26.14 -21.10 -14.25
N THR A 203 26.60 -21.46 -13.07
CA THR A 203 26.37 -20.82 -11.77
C THR A 203 27.23 -19.56 -11.64
N THR A 204 26.64 -18.44 -11.24
CA THR A 204 27.38 -17.30 -10.67
C THR A 204 26.60 -16.68 -9.52
N VAL A 205 27.35 -16.44 -8.45
CA VAL A 205 26.96 -15.92 -7.13
C VAL A 205 26.92 -14.37 -7.18
N GLY A 206 25.96 -13.74 -6.50
CA GLY A 206 25.91 -12.29 -6.23
C GLY A 206 24.58 -11.88 -5.60
N ILE A 207 24.52 -11.65 -4.28
CA ILE A 207 24.50 -10.33 -3.60
C ILE A 207 23.21 -9.54 -3.91
N GLY A 208 22.42 -9.31 -2.87
CA GLY A 208 21.00 -8.95 -2.94
C GLY A 208 20.65 -7.55 -3.43
N SER A 209 19.38 -7.41 -3.79
CA SER A 209 18.66 -6.14 -3.84
C SER A 209 17.16 -6.39 -3.62
N THR A 210 16.66 -5.94 -2.48
CA THR A 210 15.23 -5.74 -2.18
C THR A 210 14.77 -4.39 -2.74
N LEU A 211 13.83 -4.38 -3.69
CA LEU A 211 12.96 -3.27 -4.13
C LEU A 211 12.16 -3.86 -5.33
N THR A 212 10.86 -3.78 -5.56
CA THR A 212 9.75 -2.96 -5.06
C THR A 212 8.49 -3.59 -5.67
N THR A 213 7.52 -4.04 -4.87
CA THR A 213 6.17 -4.38 -5.37
C THR A 213 5.19 -3.40 -4.73
N LEU A 214 4.85 -2.34 -5.46
CA LEU A 214 3.85 -1.34 -5.05
C LEU A 214 2.45 -1.84 -5.42
N ASN A 215 1.68 -2.19 -4.39
CA ASN A 215 0.22 -2.33 -4.42
C ASN A 215 -0.42 -0.96 -4.73
N ARG A 216 -1.31 -0.92 -5.73
CA ARG A 216 -2.21 0.21 -5.98
C ARG A 216 -3.63 -0.23 -5.59
N THR A 217 -4.07 0.17 -4.41
CA THR A 217 -5.46 0.13 -3.95
C THR A 217 -6.25 1.25 -4.65
N LEU A 218 -7.19 0.90 -5.52
CA LEU A 218 -8.20 1.82 -6.03
C LEU A 218 -9.43 1.75 -5.12
N GLY A 219 -9.83 2.92 -4.60
CA GLY A 219 -11.02 3.11 -3.80
C GLY A 219 -12.28 2.97 -4.64
N ALA A 220 -13.17 2.07 -4.22
CA ALA A 220 -14.55 2.02 -4.66
C ALA A 220 -15.36 3.06 -3.89
N GLY A 221 -15.89 4.05 -4.60
CA GLY A 221 -16.82 5.03 -4.07
C GLY A 221 -17.57 5.72 -5.20
N GLN A 222 -18.71 5.14 -5.60
CA GLN A 222 -19.98 5.82 -5.89
C GLN A 222 -20.90 4.88 -6.68
N ALA A 223 -21.81 4.22 -5.97
CA ALA A 223 -23.01 3.65 -6.54
C ALA A 223 -24.11 4.72 -6.50
N THR A 224 -24.52 5.21 -7.66
CA THR A 224 -25.82 5.86 -7.85
C THR A 224 -26.45 5.27 -9.11
N ASN A 225 -27.62 4.64 -8.95
CA ASN A 225 -28.83 4.89 -9.74
C ASN A 225 -29.80 3.71 -9.64
N THR A 226 -30.77 3.88 -8.75
CA THR A 226 -32.11 3.32 -8.87
C THR A 226 -33.01 4.33 -9.59
N ALA A 227 -33.96 3.79 -10.35
CA ALA A 227 -35.16 4.42 -10.93
C ALA A 227 -35.04 5.06 -12.34
N LEU A 228 -35.40 4.28 -13.36
CA LEU A 228 -36.44 4.69 -14.30
C LEU A 228 -37.14 3.46 -14.91
N LEU A 229 -38.35 3.17 -14.42
CA LEU A 229 -39.35 2.35 -15.10
C LEU A 229 -40.19 3.27 -15.99
N GLY A 230 -40.36 2.92 -17.26
CA GLY A 230 -41.31 3.60 -18.14
C GLY A 230 -41.26 3.11 -19.60
N ASN A 231 -42.15 2.15 -19.92
CA ASN A 231 -42.71 1.84 -21.24
C ASN A 231 -41.77 1.64 -22.44
N SER A 232 -41.75 0.42 -22.98
CA SER A 232 -42.50 0.08 -24.22
C SER A 232 -42.32 -1.39 -24.60
N ALA A 233 -43.42 -2.02 -24.96
CA ALA A 233 -43.50 -3.40 -25.43
C ALA A 233 -43.03 -3.53 -26.89
N ALA A 234 -42.29 -4.60 -27.20
CA ALA A 234 -42.34 -5.27 -28.50
C ALA A 234 -41.80 -6.70 -28.37
N ALA A 235 -42.58 -7.64 -28.91
CA ALA A 235 -42.39 -9.08 -28.86
C ALA A 235 -41.28 -9.58 -29.81
N GLY A 236 -40.69 -10.74 -29.47
CA GLY A 236 -39.98 -11.58 -30.44
C GLY A 236 -38.85 -12.40 -29.83
N SER A 237 -39.14 -13.65 -29.42
CA SER A 237 -38.13 -14.72 -29.38
C SER A 237 -38.11 -15.41 -30.76
N PRO A 238 -36.96 -15.95 -31.21
CA PRO A 238 -36.64 -17.31 -30.79
C PRO A 238 -35.15 -17.60 -30.52
N ALA A 239 -34.96 -18.46 -29.51
CA ALA A 239 -34.03 -19.60 -29.42
C ALA A 239 -32.58 -19.54 -29.98
N ALA A 240 -31.66 -19.84 -29.04
CA ALA A 240 -30.52 -20.76 -29.12
C ALA A 240 -29.28 -20.36 -29.93
N MET A 241 -28.23 -19.96 -29.20
CA MET A 241 -26.89 -20.56 -29.27
C MET A 241 -26.19 -20.30 -27.93
N ALA A 242 -26.04 -21.37 -27.14
CA ALA A 242 -25.23 -21.39 -25.94
C ALA A 242 -23.75 -21.47 -26.34
N GLY A 243 -23.01 -20.41 -26.03
CA GLY A 243 -21.55 -20.41 -25.92
C GLY A 243 -21.22 -20.09 -24.48
N ASP A 244 -21.10 -21.13 -23.65
CA ASP A 244 -20.67 -21.04 -22.26
C ASP A 244 -19.14 -20.91 -22.24
N GLU A 245 -18.65 -19.69 -22.46
CA GLU A 245 -17.30 -19.27 -22.04
C GLU A 245 -17.47 -18.33 -20.84
N ALA A 246 -17.95 -18.89 -19.73
CA ALA A 246 -17.75 -18.27 -18.43
C ALA A 246 -16.25 -18.31 -18.14
N GLU A 247 -15.60 -17.14 -18.20
CA GLU A 247 -14.33 -16.90 -17.53
C GLU A 247 -14.48 -17.35 -16.07
N GLN A 248 -13.96 -18.54 -15.74
CA GLN A 248 -13.97 -19.07 -14.39
C GLN A 248 -12.98 -18.25 -13.56
N GLU A 249 -13.47 -17.18 -12.94
CA GLU A 249 -12.75 -16.47 -11.88
C GLU A 249 -12.29 -17.48 -10.83
N ALA A 250 -10.99 -17.44 -10.50
CA ALA A 250 -10.40 -18.31 -9.50
C ALA A 250 -11.05 -18.04 -8.14
N THR A 251 -11.94 -18.92 -7.71
CA THR A 251 -12.71 -18.75 -6.47
C THR A 251 -11.90 -19.29 -5.29
N SER A 252 -11.40 -18.40 -4.43
CA SER A 252 -10.83 -18.75 -3.12
C SER A 252 -11.95 -19.04 -2.10
N MET A 253 -11.64 -19.78 -1.04
CA MET A 253 -12.56 -19.98 0.09
C MET A 253 -12.89 -18.66 0.78
N VAL A 254 -14.16 -18.45 1.09
CA VAL A 254 -14.64 -17.28 1.83
C VAL A 254 -15.05 -17.73 3.22
N PHE A 255 -14.47 -17.12 4.26
CA PHE A 255 -14.76 -17.43 5.65
C PHE A 255 -14.81 -16.17 6.50
N VAL A 256 -15.42 -16.27 7.68
CA VAL A 256 -15.48 -15.17 8.65
C VAL A 256 -14.45 -15.42 9.75
N TYR A 257 -13.65 -14.41 10.03
CA TYR A 257 -12.64 -14.37 11.08
C TYR A 257 -13.01 -13.33 12.14
N PRO A 258 -13.84 -13.69 13.13
CA PRO A 258 -14.33 -12.77 14.15
C PRO A 258 -13.36 -12.64 15.34
N TYR A 259 -13.11 -11.42 15.80
CA TYR A 259 -12.36 -11.09 17.03
C TYR A 259 -11.05 -11.86 17.20
N GLY A 260 -10.27 -11.97 16.12
CA GLY A 260 -9.01 -12.71 16.13
C GLY A 260 -7.80 -11.81 16.01
N LEU A 261 -6.66 -12.34 16.45
CA LEU A 261 -5.33 -11.73 16.33
C LEU A 261 -4.57 -12.24 15.10
N THR A 262 -3.39 -11.68 14.83
CA THR A 262 -2.46 -12.17 13.80
C THR A 262 -1.20 -12.81 14.39
N PHE A 263 -0.43 -13.51 13.57
CA PHE A 263 0.83 -14.14 13.94
C PHE A 263 2.00 -13.61 13.09
N ASN A 264 3.19 -13.59 13.68
CA ASN A 264 4.43 -13.61 12.92
C ASN A 264 4.89 -15.06 12.82
N VAL A 265 5.20 -15.51 11.61
CA VAL A 265 5.53 -16.91 11.33
C VAL A 265 6.89 -16.95 10.66
N GLN A 266 7.82 -17.67 11.27
CA GLN A 266 9.14 -17.97 10.74
C GLN A 266 9.32 -19.48 10.62
N ARG A 267 10.27 -19.90 9.78
CA ARG A 267 10.63 -21.32 9.67
C ARG A 267 11.12 -21.81 11.05
N PRO A 268 10.69 -23.00 11.51
CA PRO A 268 10.07 -24.10 10.76
C PRO A 268 8.54 -24.09 10.59
N ALA A 269 7.82 -23.10 11.11
CA ALA A 269 6.36 -23.03 10.96
C ALA A 269 5.92 -22.58 9.56
N ILE A 270 4.68 -22.92 9.23
CA ILE A 270 4.05 -22.72 7.92
C ILE A 270 2.74 -21.95 8.12
N PRO A 271 2.57 -20.75 7.52
CA PRO A 271 1.30 -20.04 7.56
C PRO A 271 0.27 -20.73 6.65
N LEU A 272 -0.94 -20.97 7.15
CA LEU A 272 -2.02 -21.64 6.43
C LEU A 272 -3.13 -20.68 5.96
N LEU A 273 -3.40 -19.66 6.78
CA LEU A 273 -4.43 -18.67 6.52
C LEU A 273 -3.87 -17.26 6.75
N SER A 274 -4.41 -16.31 6.01
CA SER A 274 -4.07 -14.90 6.00
C SER A 274 -5.32 -14.04 6.21
N SER A 275 -5.17 -12.85 6.78
CA SER A 275 -6.25 -11.86 6.96
C SER A 275 -6.80 -11.35 5.62
N GLY A 276 -6.03 -11.50 4.53
CA GLY A 276 -6.40 -11.06 3.19
C GLY A 276 -6.32 -9.54 3.00
N PHE A 277 -6.67 -9.09 1.80
CA PHE A 277 -6.50 -7.70 1.37
C PHE A 277 -7.62 -6.74 1.81
N MET A 278 -8.73 -7.27 2.36
CA MET A 278 -9.88 -6.48 2.84
C MET A 278 -9.87 -6.28 4.36
N ALA A 279 -8.77 -6.67 5.02
CA ALA A 279 -8.59 -6.62 6.45
C ALA A 279 -7.36 -5.80 6.82
N TYR A 280 -7.35 -5.27 8.03
CA TYR A 280 -6.21 -4.64 8.65
C TYR A 280 -5.83 -5.41 9.92
N PRO A 281 -4.56 -5.79 10.10
CA PRO A 281 -3.46 -5.59 9.16
C PRO A 281 -3.61 -6.49 7.91
N LEU A 282 -3.21 -5.97 6.75
CA LEU A 282 -3.39 -6.62 5.44
C LEU A 282 -2.53 -7.89 5.34
N ASN A 283 -3.03 -8.92 4.67
CA ASN A 283 -2.29 -10.14 4.29
C ASN A 283 -1.39 -10.75 5.39
N ARG A 284 -1.79 -10.68 6.67
CA ARG A 284 -1.01 -11.25 7.78
C ARG A 284 -1.45 -12.67 8.11
N PRO A 285 -0.54 -13.54 8.55
CA PRO A 285 -0.91 -14.87 9.03
C PRO A 285 -1.94 -14.80 10.17
N ILE A 286 -3.06 -15.52 10.03
CA ILE A 286 -4.11 -15.68 11.06
C ILE A 286 -4.27 -17.13 11.52
N ALA A 287 -3.64 -18.06 10.81
CA ALA A 287 -3.43 -19.43 11.26
C ALA A 287 -2.07 -19.94 10.78
N ALA A 288 -1.36 -20.61 11.68
CA ALA A 288 -0.02 -21.14 11.42
C ALA A 288 0.08 -22.57 11.95
N ALA A 289 0.76 -23.42 11.20
CA ALA A 289 0.99 -24.80 11.56
C ALA A 289 2.47 -25.10 11.71
N TRP A 290 2.79 -26.02 12.60
CA TRP A 290 4.11 -26.59 12.75
C TRP A 290 4.00 -28.11 12.65
N GLU A 291 4.84 -28.71 11.82
CA GLU A 291 4.90 -30.17 11.66
C GLU A 291 6.20 -30.70 12.27
N CYS A 292 6.09 -31.73 13.10
CA CYS A 292 7.25 -32.37 13.71
C CYS A 292 8.07 -33.06 12.61
N PRO A 293 9.39 -32.79 12.50
CA PRO A 293 10.25 -33.42 11.51
C PRO A 293 10.33 -34.95 11.66
N LYS A 294 10.09 -35.46 12.86
CA LYS A 294 10.18 -36.88 13.19
C LYS A 294 8.84 -37.55 12.97
N VAL A 295 8.85 -38.67 12.22
CA VAL A 295 7.69 -39.56 12.11
C VAL A 295 7.74 -40.55 13.27
N VAL A 296 6.76 -40.47 14.16
CA VAL A 296 6.65 -41.31 15.36
C VAL A 296 5.40 -42.18 15.23
N GLU A 297 5.41 -43.34 15.89
CA GLU A 297 4.23 -44.19 15.97
C GLU A 297 3.32 -43.70 17.10
N HIS A 298 2.11 -43.27 16.75
CA HIS A 298 1.07 -42.80 17.67
C HIS A 298 -0.23 -43.55 17.41
N LEU A 299 -0.80 -44.17 18.45
CA LEU A 299 -2.03 -44.96 18.38
C LEU A 299 -2.02 -46.01 17.23
N GLY A 300 -0.86 -46.65 16.99
CA GLY A 300 -0.67 -47.66 15.94
C GLY A 300 -0.53 -47.10 14.51
N ARG A 301 -0.39 -45.77 14.35
CA ARG A 301 -0.17 -45.11 13.06
C ARG A 301 1.18 -44.37 13.08
N ARG A 302 1.97 -44.52 12.01
CA ARG A 302 3.17 -43.70 11.81
C ARG A 302 2.77 -42.30 11.32
N LYS A 303 2.84 -41.32 12.21
CA LYS A 303 2.38 -39.94 12.01
C LYS A 303 3.47 -38.93 12.36
N GLN A 304 3.37 -37.75 11.77
CA GLN A 304 4.14 -36.58 12.20
C GLN A 304 3.30 -35.78 13.18
N GLY A 305 3.85 -35.39 14.32
CA GLY A 305 3.15 -34.46 15.21
C GLY A 305 2.76 -33.17 14.49
N LYS A 306 1.59 -32.62 14.77
CA LYS A 306 1.19 -31.31 14.21
C LYS A 306 0.71 -30.37 15.31
N LEU A 307 1.19 -29.15 15.31
CA LEU A 307 0.62 -28.06 16.11
C LEU A 307 -0.05 -27.06 15.16
N LEU A 308 -1.30 -26.71 15.42
CA LEU A 308 -2.03 -25.68 14.67
C LEU A 308 -2.45 -24.56 15.63
N LEU A 309 -2.01 -23.34 15.32
CA LEU A 309 -2.39 -22.12 16.01
C LEU A 309 -3.37 -21.33 15.14
N ILE A 310 -4.49 -20.92 15.72
CA ILE A 310 -5.50 -20.08 15.05
C ILE A 310 -5.82 -18.91 15.98
N GLY A 311 -5.78 -17.69 15.45
CA GLY A 311 -5.89 -16.48 16.28
C GLY A 311 -7.33 -16.18 16.76
N THR A 312 -8.32 -17.01 16.44
CA THR A 312 -9.67 -16.91 17.01
C THR A 312 -10.34 -18.26 17.25
N ALA A 313 -10.89 -18.44 18.44
CA ALA A 313 -11.76 -19.55 18.81
C ALA A 313 -13.20 -19.35 18.33
N GLN A 314 -13.62 -18.10 18.06
CA GLN A 314 -14.96 -17.80 17.58
C GLN A 314 -15.20 -18.29 16.14
N LEU A 315 -14.13 -18.61 15.39
CA LEU A 315 -14.22 -19.19 14.04
C LEU A 315 -15.15 -20.41 13.98
N PHE A 316 -15.15 -21.22 15.05
CA PHE A 316 -15.93 -22.44 15.17
C PHE A 316 -17.13 -22.35 16.10
N ASP A 317 -17.43 -21.15 16.61
CA ASP A 317 -18.58 -20.94 17.48
C ASP A 317 -19.88 -21.20 16.71
N ASP A 318 -20.93 -21.62 17.44
CA ASP A 318 -22.23 -21.98 16.90
C ASP A 318 -22.87 -20.83 16.10
N ALA A 319 -22.54 -19.56 16.44
CA ALA A 319 -22.99 -18.38 15.70
C ALA A 319 -22.32 -18.21 14.32
N TRP A 320 -21.09 -18.70 14.16
CA TRP A 320 -20.22 -18.42 13.01
C TRP A 320 -19.94 -19.63 12.12
N ILE A 321 -20.01 -20.85 12.66
CA ILE A 321 -19.67 -22.07 11.93
C ILE A 321 -20.57 -22.34 10.71
N GLU A 322 -21.84 -21.91 10.75
CA GLU A 322 -22.79 -22.01 9.63
C GLU A 322 -22.77 -20.77 8.71
N LYS A 323 -21.92 -19.78 8.99
CA LYS A 323 -21.75 -18.59 8.15
C LYS A 323 -20.65 -18.82 7.11
N GLU A 324 -20.85 -18.29 5.91
CA GLU A 324 -19.95 -18.44 4.77
C GLU A 324 -19.53 -19.91 4.57
N GLU A 325 -18.23 -20.20 4.43
CA GLU A 325 -17.70 -21.56 4.28
C GLU A 325 -16.92 -22.01 5.52
N ASN A 326 -17.18 -21.42 6.70
CA ASN A 326 -16.51 -21.77 7.96
C ASN A 326 -16.63 -23.26 8.30
N SER A 327 -17.79 -23.87 8.02
CA SER A 327 -17.99 -25.31 8.25
C SER A 327 -17.09 -26.19 7.37
N THR A 328 -16.81 -25.77 6.14
CA THR A 328 -15.91 -26.46 5.20
C THR A 328 -14.47 -26.24 5.62
N LEU A 329 -14.11 -25.00 5.98
CA LEU A 329 -12.78 -24.67 6.53
C LEU A 329 -12.46 -25.55 7.75
N ALA A 330 -13.38 -25.65 8.70
CA ALA A 330 -13.22 -26.48 9.88
C ALA A 330 -12.94 -27.94 9.49
N SER A 331 -13.72 -28.51 8.57
CA SER A 331 -13.49 -29.88 8.09
C SER A 331 -12.09 -30.07 7.49
N VAL A 332 -11.65 -29.14 6.63
CA VAL A 332 -10.33 -29.20 6.00
C VAL A 332 -9.20 -29.10 7.03
N LEU A 333 -9.35 -28.25 8.06
CA LEU A 333 -8.37 -28.12 9.14
C LEU A 333 -8.29 -29.38 10.02
N PHE A 334 -9.43 -30.00 10.36
CA PHE A 334 -9.43 -31.26 11.08
C PHE A 334 -8.88 -32.43 10.24
N ASP A 335 -9.15 -32.45 8.93
CA ASP A 335 -8.56 -33.43 8.02
C ASP A 335 -7.04 -33.23 7.86
N TYR A 336 -6.55 -31.99 7.93
CA TYR A 336 -5.12 -31.69 8.01
C TYR A 336 -4.47 -32.21 9.28
N LEU A 337 -5.13 -32.05 10.43
CA LEU A 337 -4.67 -32.58 11.73
C LEU A 337 -4.74 -34.11 11.81
N ASP A 338 -5.67 -34.76 11.11
CA ASP A 338 -5.76 -36.23 11.01
C ASP A 338 -4.93 -36.81 9.86
N HIS A 339 -3.98 -36.04 9.30
CA HIS A 339 -3.04 -36.47 8.26
C HIS A 339 -3.68 -36.90 6.93
N LYS A 340 -4.94 -36.53 6.67
CA LYS A 340 -5.64 -36.79 5.40
C LYS A 340 -5.24 -35.78 4.32
N LEU A 341 -4.77 -34.61 4.72
CA LEU A 341 -4.34 -33.53 3.84
C LEU A 341 -2.83 -33.29 3.94
N LYS A 342 -2.16 -33.22 2.78
CA LYS A 342 -0.76 -32.81 2.65
C LYS A 342 -0.70 -31.41 2.03
N LEU A 343 0.09 -30.53 2.64
CA LEU A 343 0.28 -29.17 2.16
C LEU A 343 1.11 -29.14 0.88
N ASN A 344 0.90 -28.11 0.06
CA ASN A 344 1.79 -27.82 -1.05
C ASN A 344 3.10 -27.25 -0.49
N GLN A 345 4.24 -27.82 -0.90
CA GLN A 345 5.56 -27.41 -0.41
C GLN A 345 5.97 -26.02 -0.92
N ILE A 346 5.62 -25.66 -2.16
CA ILE A 346 5.97 -24.36 -2.74
C ILE A 346 5.29 -23.24 -1.94
N ASP A 347 3.99 -23.36 -1.74
CA ASP A 347 3.22 -22.37 -0.98
C ASP A 347 3.56 -22.38 0.52
N ALA A 348 4.12 -23.48 1.03
CA ALA A 348 4.62 -23.56 2.40
C ALA A 348 6.00 -22.89 2.55
N ASP A 349 6.83 -22.97 1.51
CA ASP A 349 8.16 -22.39 1.48
C ASP A 349 8.15 -20.89 1.19
N GLU A 350 7.26 -20.44 0.31
CA GLU A 350 7.07 -19.05 -0.12
C GLU A 350 5.58 -18.66 -0.02
N PRO A 351 5.07 -18.42 1.20
CA PRO A 351 3.68 -18.01 1.40
C PRO A 351 3.44 -16.55 0.99
N ASP A 352 2.27 -16.27 0.40
CA ASP A 352 1.83 -14.91 0.06
C ASP A 352 1.33 -14.17 1.31
N ILE A 353 2.27 -13.66 2.11
CA ILE A 353 2.04 -12.89 3.33
C ILE A 353 2.82 -11.58 3.31
N THR A 354 2.33 -10.56 4.02
CA THR A 354 3.00 -9.27 4.14
C THR A 354 3.61 -9.05 5.53
N ASP A 355 4.57 -8.14 5.60
CA ASP A 355 5.28 -7.84 6.83
C ASP A 355 4.47 -7.04 7.88
N TYR A 356 4.81 -7.33 9.13
CA TYR A 356 5.05 -6.44 10.28
C TYR A 356 4.84 -4.93 10.27
N HIS A 357 3.87 -4.32 9.60
CA HIS A 357 3.76 -2.86 9.70
C HIS A 357 3.03 -2.40 10.96
N HIS A 358 3.80 -2.05 11.99
CA HIS A 358 3.30 -1.36 13.16
C HIS A 358 2.84 0.06 12.79
N LEU A 359 1.58 0.38 13.07
CA LEU A 359 1.15 1.78 13.06
C LEU A 359 1.76 2.46 14.29
N PRO A 360 2.43 3.62 14.11
CA PRO A 360 2.82 4.42 15.26
C PRO A 360 1.57 4.84 16.02
N ASP A 361 1.68 5.04 17.33
CA ASP A 361 0.56 5.48 18.16
C ASP A 361 0.09 6.88 17.74
N THR A 362 -0.86 6.90 16.80
CA THR A 362 -1.40 8.13 16.23
C THR A 362 -2.11 8.99 17.28
N ALA A 363 -2.64 8.38 18.34
CA ALA A 363 -3.28 9.11 19.43
C ALA A 363 -2.22 9.89 20.22
N SER A 364 -1.17 9.21 20.68
CA SER A 364 -0.03 9.86 21.35
C SER A 364 0.67 10.89 20.44
N LEU A 365 0.79 10.61 19.14
CA LEU A 365 1.35 11.55 18.17
C LEU A 365 0.45 12.77 17.93
N SER A 366 -0.87 12.62 18.04
CA SER A 366 -1.83 13.72 17.88
C SER A 366 -1.84 14.66 19.08
N GLU A 367 -1.50 14.17 20.27
CA GLU A 367 -1.35 14.98 21.48
C GLU A 367 -0.10 15.87 21.46
N ARG A 368 0.88 15.55 20.60
CA ARG A 368 2.07 16.40 20.41
C ARG A 368 1.65 17.70 19.71
N LEU A 369 1.63 18.80 20.49
CA LEU A 369 1.39 20.15 19.99
C LEU A 369 2.36 20.48 18.84
N ARG A 370 1.84 20.60 17.62
CA ARG A 370 2.60 21.11 16.47
C ARG A 370 2.44 22.63 16.42
N VAL A 371 3.52 23.37 16.63
CA VAL A 371 3.51 24.83 16.48
C VAL A 371 3.54 25.15 14.99
N ALA A 372 2.49 25.79 14.47
CA ALA A 372 2.25 26.02 13.04
C ALA A 372 3.29 26.90 12.31
N VAL A 373 4.36 27.35 12.99
CA VAL A 373 5.33 28.32 12.48
C VAL A 373 6.74 27.71 12.34
N GLU A 374 7.00 26.56 12.97
CA GLU A 374 8.33 25.94 12.93
C GLU A 374 8.42 25.00 11.72
N GLN A 375 9.37 25.27 10.81
CA GLN A 375 9.73 24.31 9.77
C GLN A 375 10.15 23.00 10.44
N HIS A 376 9.57 21.89 10.00
CA HIS A 376 10.02 20.58 10.45
C HIS A 376 11.52 20.43 10.21
N GLU A 377 12.26 19.99 11.23
CA GLU A 377 13.64 19.57 11.05
C GLU A 377 13.66 18.46 9.99
N GLU A 378 14.53 18.59 8.99
CA GLU A 378 14.61 17.59 7.92
C GLU A 378 14.94 16.23 8.54
N LEU A 379 14.13 15.22 8.22
CA LEU A 379 14.37 13.87 8.69
C LEU A 379 15.79 13.44 8.29
N PRO A 380 16.57 12.85 9.21
CA PRO A 380 17.88 12.32 8.89
C PRO A 380 17.82 11.40 7.67
N ARG A 381 18.78 11.56 6.74
CA ARG A 381 18.86 10.71 5.53
C ARG A 381 19.08 9.23 5.86
N ASP A 382 19.69 8.97 7.01
CA ASP A 382 19.87 7.63 7.56
C ASP A 382 18.70 7.33 8.51
N PHE A 383 17.77 6.49 8.04
CA PHE A 383 16.56 6.13 8.80
C PHE A 383 16.89 5.38 10.09
N THR A 384 18.11 4.84 10.26
CA THR A 384 18.51 4.16 11.49
C THR A 384 18.60 5.11 12.68
N GLN A 385 18.83 6.40 12.44
CA GLN A 385 18.89 7.45 13.46
C GLN A 385 17.51 7.83 14.01
N LEU A 386 16.43 7.38 13.37
CA LEU A 386 15.05 7.58 13.84
C LEU A 386 14.64 6.55 14.90
N PHE A 387 15.41 5.47 15.07
CA PHE A 387 15.13 4.47 16.10
C PHE A 387 15.80 4.86 17.41
N GLU A 388 14.99 5.22 18.40
CA GLU A 388 15.41 5.28 19.80
C GLU A 388 15.53 3.85 20.33
N LEU A 389 16.75 3.32 20.35
CA LEU A 389 17.07 1.99 20.90
C LEU A 389 17.31 2.03 22.41
N ASP A 390 17.43 3.22 22.98
CA ASP A 390 17.69 3.41 24.39
C ASP A 390 16.39 3.26 25.18
N SER A 391 16.38 2.29 26.10
CA SER A 391 15.28 2.12 27.06
C SER A 391 15.18 3.34 27.97
N PHE A 392 13.95 3.74 28.30
CA PHE A 392 13.68 4.85 29.24
C PHE A 392 14.56 4.74 30.51
N LYS A 393 15.43 5.73 30.70
CA LYS A 393 16.32 5.86 31.86
C LYS A 393 16.04 7.21 32.51
N ILE A 394 15.83 7.19 33.83
CA ILE A 394 15.83 8.43 34.63
C ILE A 394 17.28 8.77 34.90
N ASP A 395 17.83 9.71 34.14
CA ASP A 395 19.21 10.16 34.27
C ASP A 395 19.30 11.60 34.78
N THR A 396 20.32 11.87 35.59
CA THR A 396 20.61 13.19 36.16
C THR A 396 21.66 13.97 35.39
N ASP A 397 22.08 13.46 34.22
CA ASP A 397 23.08 14.05 33.33
C ASP A 397 22.77 15.48 32.88
N LYS A 398 21.49 15.88 32.86
CA LYS A 398 21.05 17.22 32.48
C LYS A 398 21.01 18.24 33.63
N ILE A 399 21.24 17.81 34.87
CA ILE A 399 21.30 18.74 36.03
C ILE A 399 22.38 19.83 35.84
N PRO A 400 23.60 19.53 35.39
CA PRO A 400 24.64 20.55 35.18
C PRO A 400 24.21 21.60 34.14
N ASP A 401 23.58 21.17 33.04
CA ASP A 401 23.06 22.08 32.00
C ASP A 401 21.99 23.01 32.58
N VAL A 402 21.08 22.47 33.40
CA VAL A 402 20.06 23.26 34.10
C VAL A 402 20.70 24.27 35.06
N VAL A 403 21.69 23.86 35.86
CA VAL A 403 22.41 24.77 36.78
C VAL A 403 23.13 25.90 36.00
N ASP A 404 23.73 25.59 34.86
CA ASP A 404 24.35 26.59 33.99
C ASP A 404 23.32 27.58 33.42
N THR A 405 22.12 27.10 33.06
CA THR A 405 21.04 28.00 32.59
C THR A 405 20.55 28.98 33.65
N TYR A 406 20.53 28.63 34.94
CA TYR A 406 20.21 29.58 36.01
C TYR A 406 21.15 30.78 36.00
N SER A 407 22.45 30.54 35.76
CA SER A 407 23.45 31.60 35.66
C SER A 407 23.22 32.50 34.43
N LYS A 408 22.90 31.90 33.28
CA LYS A 408 22.60 32.61 32.01
C LYS A 408 21.34 33.46 32.11
N LEU A 409 20.30 32.95 32.78
CA LEU A 409 19.03 33.63 32.96
C LEU A 409 19.05 34.63 34.13
N SER A 410 20.18 34.75 34.84
CA SER A 410 20.31 35.60 36.04
C SER A 410 19.24 35.30 37.10
N VAL A 411 18.79 34.05 37.17
CA VAL A 411 17.82 33.58 38.17
C VAL A 411 18.61 33.03 39.36
N LYS A 412 18.29 33.49 40.57
CA LYS A 412 18.96 33.00 41.77
C LYS A 412 18.62 31.53 42.03
N VAL A 413 19.65 30.72 42.26
CA VAL A 413 19.49 29.31 42.67
C VAL A 413 19.18 29.29 44.16
N GLU A 414 17.90 29.40 44.50
CA GLU A 414 17.40 29.29 45.87
C GLU A 414 16.34 28.17 45.93
N PRO A 415 16.24 27.42 47.04
CA PRO A 415 15.15 26.46 47.23
C PRO A 415 13.83 27.20 47.05
N LEU A 416 12.97 26.73 46.14
CA LEU A 416 11.67 27.34 45.88
C LEU A 416 10.89 27.42 47.20
N THR A 417 10.80 28.62 47.74
CA THR A 417 9.89 28.89 48.85
C THR A 417 8.50 29.08 48.27
N LEU A 418 7.49 28.64 49.01
CA LEU A 418 6.10 28.84 48.62
C LEU A 418 5.85 30.35 48.68
N ILE A 419 5.96 31.03 47.54
CA ILE A 419 5.60 32.46 47.44
C ILE A 419 4.08 32.48 47.59
N PRO A 420 3.52 32.99 48.70
CA PRO A 420 2.09 33.20 48.75
C PRO A 420 1.74 34.19 47.64
N PRO A 421 0.84 33.86 46.70
CA PRO A 421 0.49 34.76 45.64
C PRO A 421 -0.12 36.04 46.24
N GLU A 422 0.58 37.17 46.10
CA GLU A 422 -0.04 38.48 46.31
C GLU A 422 -0.93 38.76 45.11
N PHE A 423 -2.19 38.37 45.22
CA PHE A 423 -3.22 38.82 44.31
C PHE A 423 -3.44 40.32 44.55
N GLN A 424 -2.76 41.16 43.78
CA GLN A 424 -3.27 42.51 43.58
C GLN A 424 -4.63 42.34 42.90
N THR A 425 -5.70 42.59 43.65
CA THR A 425 -7.07 42.69 43.13
C THR A 425 -7.33 44.16 42.80
N PRO A 426 -6.95 44.67 41.62
CA PRO A 426 -7.19 46.06 41.24
C PRO A 426 -8.69 46.36 41.05
N LEU A 427 -9.52 45.31 40.99
CA LEU A 427 -10.95 45.41 40.75
C LEU A 427 -11.73 45.29 42.07
N PRO A 428 -12.76 46.12 42.28
CA PRO A 428 -13.65 46.01 43.42
C PRO A 428 -14.33 44.62 43.47
N PRO A 429 -14.75 44.14 44.65
CA PRO A 429 -15.33 42.80 44.80
C PRO A 429 -16.57 42.64 43.91
N VAL A 430 -16.42 41.83 42.86
CA VAL A 430 -17.47 41.52 41.90
C VAL A 430 -18.46 40.52 42.51
N LYS A 431 -19.76 40.79 42.34
CA LYS A 431 -20.84 39.88 42.73
C LYS A 431 -21.10 38.88 41.59
N PRO A 432 -21.37 37.60 41.89
CA PRO A 432 -21.72 36.62 40.86
C PRO A 432 -22.97 37.06 40.10
N ALA A 433 -22.91 37.01 38.78
CA ALA A 433 -24.05 37.32 37.93
C ALA A 433 -25.13 36.25 38.13
N VAL A 434 -26.32 36.68 38.56
CA VAL A 434 -27.50 35.80 38.72
C VAL A 434 -28.22 35.60 37.38
N PHE A 435 -27.65 36.12 36.30
CA PHE A 435 -28.19 36.04 34.95
C PHE A 435 -27.07 35.56 34.03
N GLU A 436 -27.42 34.70 33.07
CA GLU A 436 -26.51 34.29 32.01
C GLU A 436 -25.99 35.52 31.26
N ALA A 437 -24.73 35.47 30.81
CA ALA A 437 -24.15 36.54 30.03
C ALA A 437 -24.97 36.70 28.74
N ILE A 438 -25.74 37.79 28.65
CA ILE A 438 -26.47 38.12 27.43
C ILE A 438 -25.41 38.56 26.42
N HIS A 439 -24.95 37.61 25.62
CA HIS A 439 -24.16 37.90 24.43
C HIS A 439 -25.04 38.76 23.52
N ARG A 440 -24.56 39.95 23.15
CA ARG A 440 -25.14 40.63 22.00
C ARG A 440 -24.92 39.68 20.82
N ASP A 441 -26.00 39.34 20.12
CA ASP A 441 -25.86 38.69 18.81
C ASP A 441 -24.85 39.51 18.00
N PRO A 442 -23.86 38.86 17.35
CA PRO A 442 -22.97 39.57 16.46
C PRO A 442 -23.82 40.33 15.45
N ALA A 443 -23.43 41.57 15.14
CA ALA A 443 -24.08 42.28 14.05
C ALA A 443 -24.04 41.38 12.80
N ASP A 444 -25.14 41.35 12.05
CA ASP A 444 -25.19 40.61 10.79
C ASP A 444 -23.93 40.94 9.99
N PRO A 445 -23.25 39.94 9.42
CA PRO A 445 -22.04 40.18 8.65
C PRO A 445 -22.40 41.22 7.59
N GLY A 446 -21.68 42.35 7.61
CA GLY A 446 -21.84 43.37 6.59
C GLY A 446 -21.67 42.67 5.25
N LEU A 447 -22.69 42.73 4.40
CA LEU A 447 -22.53 42.46 2.98
C LEU A 447 -21.58 43.54 2.46
N ASP A 448 -20.28 43.29 2.59
CA ASP A 448 -19.30 44.01 1.81
C ASP A 448 -19.60 43.62 0.37
N LEU A 449 -20.23 44.55 -0.33
CA LEU A 449 -20.29 44.58 -1.78
C LEU A 449 -18.86 44.78 -2.28
N PHE A 450 -18.02 43.77 -2.11
CA PHE A 450 -16.73 43.69 -2.76
C PHE A 450 -17.01 43.58 -4.24
N ASP A 451 -16.84 44.69 -4.95
CA ASP A 451 -16.77 44.66 -6.40
C ASP A 451 -15.46 43.95 -6.75
N LEU A 452 -15.56 42.63 -6.96
CA LEU A 452 -14.43 41.78 -7.32
C LEU A 452 -13.75 42.30 -8.59
N ASP A 453 -14.50 42.94 -9.49
CA ASP A 453 -13.93 43.53 -10.70
C ASP A 453 -13.06 44.76 -10.37
N GLU A 454 -13.38 45.53 -9.33
CA GLU A 454 -12.54 46.66 -8.87
C GLU A 454 -11.25 46.18 -8.17
N GLU A 455 -11.32 45.09 -7.41
CA GLU A 455 -10.13 44.54 -6.74
C GLU A 455 -9.20 43.74 -7.69
N PHE A 456 -9.77 43.02 -8.66
CA PHE A 456 -9.00 42.30 -9.69
C PHE A 456 -8.59 43.17 -10.88
N ALA A 457 -9.08 44.41 -10.97
CA ALA A 457 -8.69 45.33 -12.03
C ALA A 457 -7.16 45.61 -11.97
N PRO A 458 -6.46 45.59 -13.13
CA PRO A 458 -5.05 45.92 -13.17
C PRO A 458 -4.80 47.36 -12.72
N GLU A 459 -3.61 47.63 -12.16
CA GLU A 459 -3.25 48.93 -11.53
C GLU A 459 -3.60 50.14 -12.42
N ARG A 460 -3.40 50.02 -13.75
CA ARG A 460 -3.73 51.08 -14.72
C ARG A 460 -5.22 51.40 -14.80
N VAL A 461 -6.06 50.37 -14.77
CA VAL A 461 -7.53 50.52 -14.83
C VAL A 461 -8.03 51.11 -13.52
N ARG A 462 -7.52 50.64 -12.37
CA ARG A 462 -7.83 51.20 -11.04
C ARG A 462 -7.46 52.68 -10.94
N LEU A 463 -6.27 53.07 -11.42
CA LEU A 463 -5.86 54.48 -11.50
C LEU A 463 -6.77 55.31 -12.42
N SER A 464 -7.18 54.77 -13.56
CA SER A 464 -8.09 55.48 -14.48
C SER A 464 -9.47 55.70 -13.88
N GLN A 465 -10.01 54.70 -13.17
CA GLN A 465 -11.28 54.82 -12.44
C GLN A 465 -11.16 55.82 -11.30
N LEU A 466 -10.07 55.78 -10.52
CA LEU A 466 -9.79 56.75 -9.47
C LEU A 466 -9.71 58.18 -10.03
N THR A 467 -9.07 58.37 -11.18
CA THR A 467 -8.96 59.68 -11.85
C THR A 467 -10.34 60.21 -12.25
N ASN A 468 -11.23 59.34 -12.71
CA ASN A 468 -12.60 59.72 -13.07
C ASN A 468 -13.50 59.97 -11.85
N LYS A 469 -13.19 59.35 -10.70
CA LYS A 469 -13.94 59.51 -9.43
C LYS A 469 -13.59 60.83 -8.71
N CYS A 470 -12.37 61.35 -8.85
CA CYS A 470 -11.88 62.52 -8.11
C CYS A 470 -12.06 63.85 -8.89
N LYS A 471 -12.37 64.94 -8.16
CA LYS A 471 -12.37 66.32 -8.70
C LYS A 471 -11.11 67.08 -8.27
N ALA A 472 -10.93 68.30 -8.79
CA ALA A 472 -9.78 69.15 -8.47
C ALA A 472 -9.63 69.53 -6.99
N ASP A 473 -10.68 69.33 -6.19
CA ASP A 473 -10.68 69.60 -4.74
C ASP A 473 -10.21 68.37 -3.92
N ASP A 474 -10.19 67.16 -4.52
CA ASP A 474 -9.91 65.88 -3.85
C ASP A 474 -8.44 65.41 -4.02
N VAL A 475 -7.51 66.35 -4.23
CA VAL A 475 -6.12 66.05 -4.61
C VAL A 475 -5.41 65.20 -3.57
N GLU A 476 -5.62 65.47 -2.28
CA GLU A 476 -5.00 64.71 -1.20
C GLU A 476 -5.48 63.25 -1.16
N TYR A 477 -6.79 63.04 -1.37
CA TYR A 477 -7.39 61.71 -1.45
C TYR A 477 -6.88 60.95 -2.68
N TYR A 478 -6.82 61.62 -3.83
CA TYR A 478 -6.29 61.04 -5.06
C TYR A 478 -4.84 60.57 -4.90
N ILE A 479 -3.96 61.37 -4.28
CA ILE A 479 -2.55 61.01 -4.08
C ILE A 479 -2.41 59.78 -3.16
N LEU A 480 -3.20 59.71 -2.09
CA LEU A 480 -3.13 58.60 -1.13
C LEU A 480 -3.61 57.29 -1.76
N GLN A 481 -4.76 57.32 -2.43
CA GLN A 481 -5.34 56.14 -3.08
C GLN A 481 -4.51 55.69 -4.29
N ALA A 482 -3.99 56.60 -5.09
CA ALA A 482 -3.10 56.27 -6.20
C ALA A 482 -1.79 55.62 -5.72
N ALA A 483 -1.23 56.09 -4.60
CA ALA A 483 -0.04 55.50 -4.02
C ALA A 483 -0.28 54.11 -3.40
N GLU A 484 -1.50 53.84 -2.95
CA GLU A 484 -1.95 52.52 -2.49
C GLU A 484 -2.10 51.54 -3.66
N VAL A 485 -2.77 51.97 -4.75
CA VAL A 485 -2.90 51.18 -5.99
C VAL A 485 -1.54 50.84 -6.59
N MET A 486 -0.56 51.75 -6.56
CA MET A 486 0.81 51.51 -7.02
C MET A 486 1.71 50.77 -6.00
N GLY A 487 1.19 50.43 -4.81
CA GLY A 487 1.93 49.73 -3.77
C GLY A 487 3.12 50.50 -3.17
N VAL A 488 3.16 51.83 -3.32
CA VAL A 488 4.23 52.71 -2.80
C VAL A 488 4.19 52.77 -1.27
N THR A 489 3.00 52.68 -0.68
CA THR A 489 2.77 52.71 0.77
C THR A 489 3.49 51.56 1.50
N LYS A 490 3.61 50.38 0.88
CA LYS A 490 4.32 49.21 1.43
C LYS A 490 5.84 49.36 1.42
N LYS A 491 6.39 50.26 0.59
CA LYS A 491 7.85 50.46 0.40
C LYS A 491 8.43 51.52 1.34
N LEU A 492 7.60 52.26 2.06
CA LEU A 492 8.02 53.27 3.03
C LEU A 492 8.19 52.62 4.41
N ARG A 493 9.39 52.72 4.99
CA ARG A 493 9.79 52.04 6.25
C ARG A 493 9.05 52.50 7.52
N SER A 494 8.20 53.52 7.46
CA SER A 494 7.56 54.12 8.65
C SER A 494 6.04 54.34 8.48
N PRO A 495 5.20 53.90 9.44
CA PRO A 495 3.73 54.10 9.41
C PRO A 495 3.28 55.56 9.44
N ARG A 496 4.15 56.47 9.90
CA ARG A 496 3.91 57.92 10.02
C ARG A 496 4.02 58.68 8.69
N ASN A 497 4.33 58.01 7.59
CA ASN A 497 4.60 58.62 6.28
C ASN A 497 3.42 58.53 5.28
N ARG A 498 2.18 58.42 5.75
CA ARG A 498 0.96 58.60 4.93
C ARG A 498 0.70 60.10 4.61
N ASP A 499 1.76 60.89 4.42
CA ASP A 499 1.66 62.28 3.99
C ASP A 499 1.74 62.33 2.45
N PRO A 500 0.75 62.95 1.75
CA PRO A 500 0.76 63.09 0.29
C PRO A 500 2.09 63.62 -0.27
N ARG A 501 2.77 64.50 0.45
CA ARG A 501 4.06 65.08 0.02
C ARG A 501 5.20 64.07 0.03
N ALA A 502 5.25 63.19 1.03
CA ALA A 502 6.27 62.16 1.15
C ALA A 502 6.11 61.07 0.07
N LEU A 503 4.85 60.76 -0.29
CA LEU A 503 4.54 59.82 -1.37
C LEU A 503 4.97 60.36 -2.74
N LEU A 504 4.71 61.64 -3.01
CA LEU A 504 5.15 62.31 -4.23
C LEU A 504 6.68 62.41 -4.32
N ASP A 505 7.38 62.73 -3.23
CA ASP A 505 8.86 62.76 -3.21
C ASP A 505 9.45 61.40 -3.60
N TYR A 506 8.90 60.30 -3.08
CA TYR A 506 9.35 58.96 -3.47
C TYR A 506 9.15 58.68 -4.97
N VAL A 507 7.96 58.99 -5.50
CA VAL A 507 7.66 58.80 -6.93
C VAL A 507 8.56 59.67 -7.82
N PHE A 508 8.77 60.93 -7.45
CA PHE A 508 9.63 61.84 -8.21
C PHE A 508 11.09 61.40 -8.21
N ARG A 509 11.61 60.86 -7.09
CA ARG A 509 12.96 60.27 -7.06
C ARG A 509 13.09 59.10 -8.03
N GLN A 510 12.10 58.22 -8.09
CA GLN A 510 12.09 57.10 -9.04
C GLN A 510 12.07 57.58 -10.50
N VAL A 511 11.29 58.61 -10.82
CA VAL A 511 11.28 59.22 -12.17
C VAL A 511 12.62 59.85 -12.52
N VAL A 512 13.25 60.52 -11.55
CA VAL A 512 14.57 61.12 -11.73
C VAL A 512 15.62 60.04 -11.95
N ASP A 513 15.60 58.95 -11.17
CA ASP A 513 16.54 57.85 -11.33
C ASP A 513 16.32 57.09 -12.64
N TYR A 514 15.07 56.89 -13.06
CA TYR A 514 14.75 56.38 -14.39
C TYR A 514 15.31 57.27 -15.50
N LYS A 515 15.14 58.59 -15.40
CA LYS A 515 15.69 59.56 -16.37
C LYS A 515 17.22 59.62 -16.38
N LYS A 516 17.88 59.41 -15.23
CA LYS A 516 19.35 59.33 -15.17
C LYS A 516 19.87 58.11 -15.93
N VAL A 517 19.21 56.95 -15.78
CA VAL A 517 19.57 55.70 -16.48
C VAL A 517 19.27 55.80 -17.99
N ASN A 518 18.22 56.52 -18.38
CA ASN A 518 17.77 56.62 -19.77
C ASN A 518 18.22 57.91 -20.49
N SER A 519 19.32 58.53 -20.08
CA SER A 519 19.89 59.71 -20.73
C SER A 519 20.62 59.38 -22.05
N GLY A 520 19.90 58.76 -22.98
CA GLY A 520 20.27 58.63 -24.39
C GLY A 520 19.34 59.51 -25.25
N SER A 521 19.93 60.20 -26.23
CA SER A 521 19.33 61.20 -27.14
C SER A 521 17.82 61.06 -27.42
N VAL A 522 17.08 62.15 -27.19
CA VAL A 522 15.62 62.34 -27.40
C VAL A 522 15.19 62.15 -28.88
N ALA A 523 16.12 61.95 -29.81
CA ALA A 523 15.83 61.85 -31.24
C ALA A 523 15.35 60.48 -31.75
N SER A 524 15.42 59.40 -30.96
CA SER A 524 15.06 58.04 -31.42
C SER A 524 13.64 57.57 -31.09
N LEU A 525 12.90 58.31 -30.24
CA LEU A 525 11.57 57.91 -29.78
C LEU A 525 10.43 58.37 -30.71
N GLU A 526 10.59 59.52 -31.39
CA GLU A 526 9.59 60.04 -32.34
C GLU A 526 9.46 59.19 -33.61
N ALA A 527 10.48 58.39 -33.94
CA ALA A 527 10.47 57.49 -35.08
C ALA A 527 9.67 56.19 -34.85
N ARG A 528 9.45 55.77 -33.59
CA ARG A 528 8.70 54.55 -33.25
C ARG A 528 7.19 54.76 -33.08
N LEU A 529 6.73 56.01 -32.94
CA LEU A 529 5.31 56.35 -32.78
C LEU A 529 4.57 56.55 -34.12
N ARG A 530 5.28 56.51 -35.26
CA ARG A 530 4.68 56.69 -36.60
C ARG A 530 4.42 55.40 -37.38
N SER A 531 4.83 54.24 -36.87
CA SER A 531 4.69 52.95 -37.60
C SER A 531 3.45 52.13 -37.25
N ASP A 532 2.68 52.49 -36.21
CA ASP A 532 1.55 51.68 -35.70
C ASP A 532 0.16 52.27 -35.98
N VAL A 533 0.00 53.08 -37.04
CA VAL A 533 -1.33 53.57 -37.45
C VAL A 533 -1.68 53.05 -38.85
N SER A 534 -2.05 51.77 -38.92
CA SER A 534 -3.03 51.29 -39.91
C SER A 534 -3.55 49.88 -39.58
N GLY A 535 -4.78 49.82 -39.07
CA GLY A 535 -5.69 48.68 -39.31
C GLY A 535 -5.97 47.74 -38.13
N ALA A 536 -6.92 48.12 -37.24
CA ALA A 536 -7.66 47.15 -36.43
C ALA A 536 -9.09 47.67 -36.16
N THR A 537 -10.06 47.14 -36.92
CA THR A 537 -11.47 47.10 -36.53
C THR A 537 -11.76 45.70 -36.00
N GLY A 538 -12.25 45.60 -34.75
CA GLY A 538 -12.74 44.36 -34.14
C GLY A 538 -11.92 43.92 -32.93
N ALA A 539 -12.14 44.56 -31.78
CA ALA A 539 -11.51 44.21 -30.51
C ALA A 539 -12.57 43.74 -29.51
N ASP A 540 -13.05 42.51 -29.70
CA ASP A 540 -13.53 41.66 -28.62
C ASP A 540 -12.49 40.52 -28.49
N ASN A 541 -12.08 40.20 -27.26
CA ASN A 541 -11.09 39.18 -26.86
C ASN A 541 -9.62 39.58 -26.69
N ALA A 542 -9.32 40.81 -26.27
CA ALA A 542 -7.99 41.15 -25.74
C ALA A 542 -7.78 40.71 -24.26
N ALA A 543 -8.87 40.47 -23.51
CA ALA A 543 -8.80 40.13 -22.09
C ALA A 543 -8.53 38.63 -21.81
N ALA A 544 -8.97 37.73 -22.70
CA ALA A 544 -8.67 36.29 -22.60
C ALA A 544 -7.20 35.96 -22.94
N ALA A 545 -6.54 36.79 -23.75
CA ALA A 545 -5.14 36.60 -24.15
C ALA A 545 -4.12 37.00 -23.07
N ALA A 546 -4.51 37.85 -22.10
CA ALA A 546 -3.60 38.31 -21.05
C ALA A 546 -3.56 37.38 -19.83
N ALA A 547 -4.61 36.59 -19.58
CA ALA A 547 -4.65 35.57 -18.52
C ALA A 547 -3.93 34.26 -18.89
N ALA A 548 -3.56 34.09 -20.17
CA ALA A 548 -2.88 32.90 -20.70
C ALA A 548 -1.34 32.96 -20.61
N GLN A 549 -0.75 34.05 -20.11
CA GLN A 549 0.71 34.17 -19.97
C GLN A 549 1.24 33.51 -18.69
N ARG A 550 1.08 32.19 -18.60
CA ARG A 550 2.05 31.21 -18.04
C ARG A 550 1.51 29.79 -18.18
N MET A 551 1.24 29.38 -19.41
CA MET A 551 0.81 28.01 -19.75
C MET A 551 1.62 27.42 -20.90
N MET A 552 2.85 27.90 -21.13
CA MET A 552 3.84 27.22 -21.98
C MET A 552 4.83 26.51 -21.06
N ARG A 553 4.98 25.19 -21.23
CA ARG A 553 6.03 24.41 -20.55
C ARG A 553 6.98 23.81 -21.58
N VAL A 554 8.26 23.94 -21.32
CA VAL A 554 9.31 23.31 -22.14
C VAL A 554 9.79 22.07 -21.40
N ILE A 555 9.58 20.90 -21.99
CA ILE A 555 9.94 19.62 -21.41
C ILE A 555 11.17 19.11 -22.13
N ARG A 556 12.26 18.91 -21.37
CA ARG A 556 13.50 18.32 -21.86
C ARG A 556 13.76 17.00 -21.16
N VAL A 557 13.88 15.93 -21.94
CA VAL A 557 14.28 14.61 -21.47
C VAL A 557 15.52 14.18 -22.24
N ARG A 558 16.55 13.78 -21.50
CA ARG A 558 17.79 13.25 -22.02
C ARG A 558 17.96 11.82 -21.52
N ASN A 559 18.23 10.91 -22.44
CA ASN A 559 18.62 9.54 -22.10
C ASN A 559 20.05 9.27 -22.59
N ASP A 560 20.97 9.06 -21.64
CA ASP A 560 22.38 8.77 -21.91
C ASP A 560 22.68 7.26 -22.03
N GLY A 561 21.67 6.40 -21.91
CA GLY A 561 21.75 4.93 -22.06
C GLY A 561 21.75 4.13 -20.76
N ILE A 562 21.34 4.74 -19.64
CA ILE A 562 21.22 4.10 -18.33
C ILE A 562 19.82 4.43 -17.79
N GLY A 563 18.91 3.45 -17.81
CA GLY A 563 17.52 3.61 -17.34
C GLY A 563 16.47 3.62 -18.46
N ASP A 564 15.35 2.96 -18.16
CA ASP A 564 14.15 2.61 -18.95
C ASP A 564 14.33 2.35 -20.45
N ALA A 565 13.96 1.12 -20.85
CA ALA A 565 13.86 0.70 -22.24
C ALA A 565 12.85 1.59 -22.95
N THR A 566 13.34 2.41 -23.87
CA THR A 566 12.47 3.19 -24.74
C THR A 566 11.57 2.31 -25.58
N PRO A 567 10.45 2.85 -26.08
CA PRO A 567 9.68 2.18 -27.12
C PRO A 567 10.48 1.99 -28.42
N PHE A 568 11.64 2.64 -28.55
CA PHE A 568 12.60 2.50 -29.64
C PHE A 568 13.58 1.37 -29.35
N ASP A 569 13.15 0.13 -29.60
CA ASP A 569 13.99 -1.06 -29.43
C ASP A 569 15.40 -0.83 -30.01
N GLU A 570 16.42 -1.12 -29.20
CA GLU A 570 17.85 -1.06 -29.55
C GLU A 570 18.43 0.34 -29.77
N ASN A 571 17.73 1.42 -29.40
CA ASN A 571 18.30 2.78 -29.44
C ASN A 571 18.55 3.38 -28.03
N PRO A 572 19.77 3.27 -27.50
CA PRO A 572 20.05 3.62 -26.10
C PRO A 572 20.21 5.12 -25.85
N ARG A 573 20.33 5.98 -26.87
CA ARG A 573 20.60 7.42 -26.68
C ARG A 573 19.74 8.31 -27.54
N TRP A 574 18.97 9.17 -26.88
CA TRP A 574 18.05 10.09 -27.53
C TRP A 574 17.74 11.29 -26.63
N HIS A 575 17.27 12.35 -27.26
CA HIS A 575 16.76 13.55 -26.60
C HIS A 575 15.34 13.83 -27.06
N LEU A 576 14.48 14.18 -26.13
CA LEU A 576 13.11 14.62 -26.39
C LEU A 576 12.96 16.06 -25.92
N TYR A 577 12.44 16.89 -26.82
CA TYR A 577 12.10 18.28 -26.57
C TYR A 577 10.63 18.50 -26.93
N LEU A 578 9.82 18.98 -25.97
CA LEU A 578 8.41 19.30 -26.17
C LEU A 578 8.12 20.72 -25.65
N GLU A 579 7.48 21.53 -26.46
CA GLU A 579 6.85 22.79 -26.09
C GLU A 579 5.34 22.55 -25.99
N ALA A 580 4.84 22.46 -24.76
CA ALA A 580 3.43 22.26 -24.46
C ALA A 580 2.76 23.61 -24.17
N ASP A 581 1.96 24.10 -25.11
CA ASP A 581 1.13 25.30 -24.97
C ASP A 581 -0.26 24.89 -24.46
N PHE A 582 -0.43 24.87 -23.14
CA PHE A 582 -1.70 24.54 -22.47
C PHE A 582 -2.81 25.56 -22.76
N ALA A 583 -2.47 26.76 -23.24
CA ALA A 583 -3.46 27.76 -23.60
C ALA A 583 -4.05 27.50 -25.01
N LYS A 584 -3.22 27.02 -25.94
CA LYS A 584 -3.67 26.62 -27.29
C LYS A 584 -4.11 25.16 -27.38
N GLY A 585 -3.74 24.35 -26.39
CA GLY A 585 -3.98 22.91 -26.41
C GLY A 585 -3.07 22.18 -27.40
N THR A 586 -1.89 22.71 -27.71
CA THR A 586 -0.98 22.17 -28.74
C THR A 586 0.37 21.78 -28.14
N ILE A 587 0.98 20.73 -28.69
CA ILE A 587 2.33 20.26 -28.36
C ILE A 587 3.16 20.28 -29.65
N GLU A 588 4.28 20.99 -29.63
CA GLU A 588 5.26 20.97 -30.72
C GLU A 588 6.63 20.56 -30.19
N GLY A 589 7.45 19.92 -31.00
CA GLY A 589 8.78 19.52 -30.54
C GLY A 589 9.56 18.66 -31.52
N ASN A 590 10.60 18.02 -31.02
CA ASN A 590 11.47 17.14 -31.78
C ASN A 590 12.03 16.03 -30.89
N LEU A 591 12.16 14.84 -31.49
CA LEU A 591 12.87 13.69 -30.94
C LEU A 591 14.14 13.49 -31.75
N GLN A 592 15.29 13.48 -31.08
CA GLN A 592 16.59 13.23 -31.71
C GLN A 592 17.12 11.86 -31.28
N LEU A 593 17.33 10.97 -32.25
CA LEU A 593 18.03 9.70 -32.07
C LEU A 593 19.52 9.92 -32.37
N LEU A 594 20.39 9.72 -31.36
CA LEU A 594 21.80 10.15 -31.43
C LEU A 594 22.75 9.10 -32.03
N ARG A 595 22.31 7.85 -32.18
CA ARG A 595 23.13 6.76 -32.72
C ARG A 595 22.32 5.89 -33.66
N ASP A 596 23.02 5.34 -34.65
CA ASP A 596 22.51 4.29 -35.52
C ASP A 596 22.33 2.99 -34.74
N SER A 597 21.15 2.39 -34.85
CA SER A 597 20.82 1.04 -34.36
C SER A 597 20.47 0.12 -35.53
N SER A 598 20.25 -1.17 -35.25
CA SER A 598 19.81 -2.17 -36.25
C SER A 598 18.46 -1.83 -36.89
N ARG A 599 17.65 -0.99 -36.22
CA ARG A 599 16.27 -0.67 -36.64
C ARG A 599 16.11 0.78 -37.10
N PHE A 600 16.78 1.73 -36.46
CA PHE A 600 16.67 3.17 -36.75
C PHE A 600 18.05 3.79 -36.91
N GLY A 601 18.24 4.63 -37.94
CA GLY A 601 19.42 5.49 -38.03
C GLY A 601 19.35 6.68 -37.06
N ALA A 602 20.47 7.38 -36.89
CA ALA A 602 20.48 8.70 -36.25
C ALA A 602 19.64 9.67 -37.09
N GLN A 603 18.54 10.14 -36.51
CA GLN A 603 17.56 11.01 -37.18
C GLN A 603 16.90 11.95 -36.18
N GLU A 604 16.38 13.04 -36.70
CA GLU A 604 15.57 14.01 -35.96
C GLU A 604 14.15 13.96 -36.51
N ALA A 605 13.20 13.59 -35.65
CA ALA A 605 11.79 13.49 -35.99
C ALA A 605 11.00 14.62 -35.34
N ARG A 606 10.15 15.28 -36.12
CA ARG A 606 9.26 16.33 -35.61
C ARG A 606 8.10 15.71 -34.82
N ILE A 607 7.70 16.41 -33.77
CA ILE A 607 6.59 16.04 -32.90
C ILE A 607 5.49 17.07 -33.05
N GLU A 608 4.28 16.57 -33.26
CA GLU A 608 3.04 17.35 -33.23
C GLU A 608 2.03 16.60 -32.35
N GLY A 609 1.28 17.33 -31.55
CA GLY A 609 0.34 16.76 -30.59
C GLY A 609 -0.64 17.78 -30.04
N ASP A 610 -1.60 17.27 -29.27
CA ASP A 610 -2.69 18.02 -28.68
C ASP A 610 -2.78 17.77 -27.16
N ILE A 611 -3.28 18.77 -26.44
CA ILE A 611 -3.54 18.70 -24.99
C ILE A 611 -5.05 18.77 -24.79
N LYS A 612 -5.62 17.74 -24.18
CA LYS A 612 -7.04 17.66 -23.87
C LYS A 612 -7.34 18.31 -22.51
N PRO A 613 -8.53 18.90 -22.32
CA PRO A 613 -8.92 19.50 -21.05
C PRO A 613 -8.88 18.50 -19.89
N PRO A 614 -8.49 18.92 -18.67
CA PRO A 614 -8.41 18.03 -17.52
C PRO A 614 -9.79 17.49 -17.14
N GLY A 615 -9.94 16.16 -17.09
CA GLY A 615 -11.16 15.48 -16.64
C GLY A 615 -11.74 14.42 -17.60
N GLU A 616 -11.32 14.41 -18.87
CA GLU A 616 -11.86 13.46 -19.86
C GLU A 616 -11.03 12.16 -20.03
N ARG A 617 -9.73 12.18 -19.71
CA ARG A 617 -8.81 11.02 -19.87
C ARG A 617 -7.76 10.97 -18.77
N GLU A 618 -7.24 9.76 -18.50
CA GLU A 618 -6.14 9.51 -17.54
C GLU A 618 -4.83 10.22 -17.94
N TYR A 619 -4.58 10.39 -19.25
CA TYR A 619 -3.44 11.11 -19.81
C TYR A 619 -3.92 12.29 -20.68
N PRO A 620 -3.69 13.56 -20.27
CA PRO A 620 -4.19 14.73 -20.97
C PRO A 620 -3.32 15.18 -22.16
N MET A 621 -2.07 14.74 -22.25
CA MET A 621 -1.17 15.09 -23.35
C MET A 621 -1.06 13.94 -24.35
N GLU A 622 -1.25 14.23 -25.64
CA GLU A 622 -1.18 13.25 -26.73
C GLU A 622 -0.24 13.79 -27.82
N TRP A 623 0.81 13.06 -28.21
CA TRP A 623 1.69 13.47 -29.30
C TRP A 623 2.15 12.30 -30.17
N GLY A 624 2.35 12.56 -31.46
CA GLY A 624 2.80 11.58 -32.44
C GLY A 624 4.25 11.82 -32.88
N VAL A 625 4.98 10.75 -33.14
CA VAL A 625 6.33 10.78 -33.74
C VAL A 625 6.39 9.76 -34.87
N VAL A 626 6.88 10.17 -36.03
CA VAL A 626 7.14 9.28 -37.17
C VAL A 626 8.64 9.06 -37.28
N LEU A 627 9.08 7.80 -37.27
CA LEU A 627 10.47 7.41 -37.42
C LEU A 627 10.67 6.61 -38.70
N ASP A 628 11.69 6.98 -39.48
CA ASP A 628 12.10 6.21 -40.65
C ASP A 628 13.02 5.06 -40.19
N ALA A 629 12.63 3.82 -40.49
CA ALA A 629 13.46 2.64 -40.24
C ALA A 629 14.48 2.42 -41.37
N VAL A 630 15.56 1.70 -41.08
CA VAL A 630 16.67 1.46 -42.04
C VAL A 630 16.20 0.70 -43.31
N ASN A 631 15.09 -0.01 -43.24
CA ASN A 631 14.44 -0.71 -44.36
C ASN A 631 13.57 0.21 -45.25
N GLY A 632 13.45 1.51 -44.93
CA GLY A 632 12.62 2.48 -45.64
C GLY A 632 11.14 2.50 -45.21
N GLU A 633 10.79 1.81 -44.11
CA GLU A 633 9.45 1.79 -43.55
C GLU A 633 9.25 2.94 -42.54
N GLN A 634 8.12 3.63 -42.61
CA GLN A 634 7.73 4.67 -41.66
C GLN A 634 6.94 4.07 -40.50
N ILE A 635 7.49 4.17 -39.30
CA ILE A 635 6.86 3.67 -38.08
C ILE A 635 6.31 4.85 -37.27
N ILE A 636 5.01 4.80 -36.96
CA ILE A 636 4.33 5.84 -36.19
C ILE A 636 4.27 5.41 -34.73
N TYR A 637 4.67 6.29 -33.82
CA TYR A 637 4.52 6.13 -32.38
C TYR A 637 3.58 7.21 -31.85
N VAL A 638 2.55 6.81 -31.12
CA VAL A 638 1.61 7.72 -30.44
C VAL A 638 1.87 7.63 -28.95
N PHE A 639 2.09 8.76 -28.31
CA PHE A 639 2.37 8.88 -26.88
C PHE A 639 1.21 9.56 -26.18
N LEU A 640 0.77 8.96 -25.08
CA LEU A 640 -0.25 9.48 -24.17
C LEU A 640 0.43 9.69 -22.81
N GLY A 641 0.59 10.94 -22.38
CA GLY A 641 1.38 11.27 -21.19
C GLY A 641 0.73 12.29 -20.24
N MET A 642 1.28 12.34 -19.03
CA MET A 642 0.98 13.36 -18.03
C MET A 642 2.25 13.79 -17.29
N ILE A 643 2.29 15.04 -16.86
CA ILE A 643 3.37 15.57 -16.02
C ILE A 643 2.98 15.42 -14.55
N GLN A 644 3.80 14.75 -13.76
CA GLN A 644 3.64 14.63 -12.31
C GLN A 644 4.95 14.96 -11.60
N GLY A 645 5.02 16.12 -10.94
CA GLY A 645 6.26 16.61 -10.33
C GLY A 645 7.34 16.82 -11.40
N ASN A 646 8.51 16.19 -11.23
CA ASN A 646 9.62 16.22 -12.18
C ASN A 646 9.65 15.03 -13.16
N GLN A 647 8.53 14.31 -13.30
CA GLN A 647 8.43 13.14 -14.17
C GLN A 647 7.36 13.33 -15.25
N LEU A 648 7.69 12.90 -16.47
CA LEU A 648 6.78 12.74 -17.59
C LEU A 648 6.51 11.24 -17.74
N ARG A 649 5.27 10.80 -17.51
CA ARG A 649 4.90 9.37 -17.54
C ARG A 649 3.71 9.12 -18.44
N GLY A 650 3.62 7.94 -19.01
CA GLY A 650 2.55 7.63 -19.95
C GLY A 650 2.64 6.26 -20.61
N VAL A 651 1.88 6.13 -21.68
CA VAL A 651 1.76 4.94 -22.52
C VAL A 651 2.12 5.32 -23.95
N CYS A 652 2.89 4.48 -24.63
CA CYS A 652 3.27 4.62 -26.04
C CYS A 652 2.70 3.45 -26.85
N GLU A 653 2.05 3.75 -27.97
CA GLU A 653 1.50 2.78 -28.90
C GLU A 653 2.17 2.91 -30.28
N GLN A 654 2.57 1.78 -30.86
CA GLN A 654 3.10 1.75 -32.23
C GLN A 654 1.94 1.57 -33.23
N GLY A 655 1.70 2.57 -34.07
CA GLY A 655 0.69 2.51 -35.13
C GLY A 655 1.17 1.67 -36.33
N GLY A 656 0.39 0.65 -36.73
CA GLY A 656 0.61 -0.09 -37.97
C GLY A 656 0.57 -1.62 -37.91
N GLY A 657 0.40 -2.24 -36.73
CA GLY A 657 0.21 -3.69 -36.59
C GLY A 657 -0.98 -3.99 -35.68
N GLY A 658 -1.81 -4.98 -36.04
CA GLY A 658 -2.98 -5.39 -35.26
C GLY A 658 -2.67 -5.53 -33.76
N GLY A 659 -3.59 -5.05 -32.93
CA GLY A 659 -3.40 -4.69 -31.52
C GLY A 659 -2.42 -5.56 -30.71
N GLY A 660 -1.50 -4.90 -29.99
CA GLY A 660 -0.68 -5.60 -28.99
C GLY A 660 0.54 -4.87 -28.40
N ASN A 661 1.12 -3.85 -29.03
CA ASN A 661 2.38 -3.24 -28.53
C ASN A 661 2.17 -1.86 -27.89
N SER A 662 1.46 -1.85 -26.76
CA SER A 662 1.39 -0.71 -25.84
C SER A 662 2.48 -0.84 -24.77
N ARG A 663 3.32 0.19 -24.59
CA ARG A 663 4.42 0.19 -23.61
C ARG A 663 4.33 1.40 -22.68
N ASN A 664 4.48 1.17 -21.39
CA ASN A 664 4.57 2.26 -20.40
C ASN A 664 5.94 2.92 -20.46
N PHE A 665 6.00 4.24 -20.25
CA PHE A 665 7.24 4.99 -20.12
C PHE A 665 7.22 5.91 -18.89
N LEU A 666 8.40 6.09 -18.30
CA LEU A 666 8.64 7.04 -17.21
C LEU A 666 9.93 7.81 -17.48
N TYR A 667 9.81 9.11 -17.73
CA TYR A 667 10.93 9.98 -18.07
C TYR A 667 11.17 11.03 -16.98
N THR A 668 12.43 11.23 -16.61
CA THR A 668 12.85 12.29 -15.70
C THR A 668 13.14 13.56 -16.52
N MET A 669 12.53 14.68 -16.14
CA MET A 669 12.74 15.97 -16.82
C MET A 669 14.00 16.65 -16.28
N GLU A 670 14.83 17.21 -17.16
CA GLU A 670 16.08 17.90 -16.75
C GLU A 670 15.81 19.31 -16.20
N GLU A 671 14.86 20.04 -16.78
CA GLU A 671 14.41 21.38 -16.35
C GLU A 671 12.93 21.56 -16.68
N LEU A 672 12.21 22.32 -15.84
CA LEU A 672 10.78 22.64 -15.94
C LEU A 672 10.54 24.10 -16.31
#